data_AF-A0A1Q3THB7-F1
#
_entry.id   AF-A0A1Q3THB7-F1
#
_cell.length_a   1.000
_cell.length_b   1.000
_cell.length_c   1.000
_cell.angle_alpha   90.00
_cell.angle_beta   90.00
_cell.angle_gamma   90.00
#
_symmetry.space_group_name_H-M   'P 1'
#
loop_
_entity.id
_entity.type
_entity.pdbx_description
1 polymer ?
#
loop_
_entity_poly.entity_id
_entity_poly.type
_entity_poly.pdbx_seq_one_letter_code
_entity_poly.pdbx_strand_id
1 'polypeptide(L)'
;MKKIININLSGRVIPIEDSAYEKLQGYIESLRRYFAHEEGRDEIINDIESRIAELMNDKIRKGANCVTDADIEEIIASMGRPEDFDAETAEAADANQAGKSQQQYSYSGSERKTRTRLYRDTSDKMIGGVCSGLAAYMNVDPAIVRILFAIVTFGGFGMGFLLYIILWAVLPPQDLEGYSGKRLYRNPDDKVIGGVAGGLAAYFNKETWLIRLIFVAPIALNVLIGLLNGLSWNHDFDLFPNIVFGSLSGTLSLIYIVLWMVLPEARSNYEKMEMRGEKVDVNRIRENVRQEMDGVKERVKTWTEEVKESAQNFGSKAKEFANTRGRTFSTEINETARHSGRGIGHMIGVLFKAFFLFIAGSIAFGLFVGLLALLFGGIAWWPVNNFLWTSKAQQMYAWGTLIFFLLVPLIGIITWVIRRVIGVRSRNSYLGWTFGFLWTLGWVCVILLVSGVTRDFRDYEHVDAVVPMSTQPAKGKMIVAVTEPELEYTGSFGWINDNGDGWDLSEDTVKLSTVRFNVIKSPDSSFHVYEKKYSYGRDRQDALDRARNIQYRITSRDSLLDLASGYAIDKNSKFRGQQVEIEIQVPLGKKIRFDGTIREKLNPARFTVKKTYRRSRFRGFEIDDDYGFNYVTNVDYTMTEDGLKDASGRNINDPDNNRYDSRDGNNNRNKPSRDYRYDQQTEDSIELQKRLREEKRKREESDSIIKELERKQKNQQSTVSSAAEKLDGGDDAGIGSPSGVFSLVKWM
;
A
#
# COMPACT_ATOMS: atom_id res chain seq x y z
N MET A 1 -16.38 76.07 19.06
CA MET A 1 -16.06 74.63 19.16
C MET A 1 -17.19 73.88 18.48
N LYS A 2 -16.91 73.00 17.53
CA LYS A 2 -17.93 72.18 16.90
C LYS A 2 -18.36 71.10 17.88
N LYS A 3 -19.66 70.78 17.90
CA LYS A 3 -20.22 69.76 18.76
C LYS A 3 -19.76 68.38 18.27
N ILE A 4 -19.27 67.53 19.17
CA ILE A 4 -18.88 66.16 18.84
C ILE A 4 -20.01 65.23 19.30
N ILE A 5 -20.42 64.34 18.42
CA ILE A 5 -21.44 63.32 18.68
C ILE A 5 -20.86 61.93 18.43
N ASN A 6 -21.40 60.91 19.10
CA ASN A 6 -21.04 59.52 18.83
C ASN A 6 -22.12 58.88 17.98
N ILE A 7 -21.74 58.39 16.81
CA ILE A 7 -22.65 57.68 15.90
C ILE A 7 -22.34 56.19 15.90
N ASN A 8 -23.34 55.37 15.59
CA ASN A 8 -23.14 53.94 15.33
C ASN A 8 -23.30 53.70 13.83
N LEU A 9 -22.21 53.32 13.16
CA LEU A 9 -22.20 52.99 11.73
C LEU A 9 -21.66 51.57 11.55
N SER A 10 -22.48 50.69 10.96
CA SER A 10 -22.17 49.26 10.75
C SER A 10 -21.65 48.54 12.00
N GLY A 11 -22.21 48.88 13.18
CA GLY A 11 -21.85 48.27 14.46
C GLY A 11 -20.64 48.85 15.18
N ARG A 12 -20.06 49.97 14.67
CA ARG A 12 -18.93 50.67 15.28
C ARG A 12 -19.34 52.02 15.84
N VAL A 13 -18.94 52.31 17.08
CA VAL A 13 -19.16 53.62 17.73
C VAL A 13 -18.04 54.57 17.34
N ILE A 14 -18.37 55.64 16.60
CA ILE A 14 -17.41 56.57 16.02
C ILE A 14 -17.71 58.00 16.50
N PRO A 15 -16.79 58.69 17.19
CA PRO A 15 -16.90 60.12 17.47
C PRO A 15 -16.72 60.95 16.20
N ILE A 16 -17.67 61.82 15.89
CA ILE A 16 -17.70 62.66 14.68
C ILE A 16 -18.19 64.08 15.03
N GLU A 17 -17.68 65.10 14.33
CA GLU A 17 -18.23 66.46 14.43
C GLU A 17 -19.66 66.52 13.86
N ASP A 18 -20.53 67.30 14.47
CA ASP A 18 -21.95 67.46 14.05
C ASP A 18 -22.05 67.87 12.57
N SER A 19 -21.19 68.79 12.11
CA SER A 19 -21.12 69.22 10.71
C SER A 19 -20.63 68.11 9.76
N ALA A 20 -19.73 67.25 10.23
CA ALA A 20 -19.18 66.15 9.43
C ALA A 20 -20.22 65.04 9.30
N TYR A 21 -21.02 64.84 10.35
CA TYR A 21 -22.15 63.91 10.32
C TYR A 21 -23.23 64.34 9.32
N GLU A 22 -23.54 65.64 9.24
CA GLU A 22 -24.46 66.16 8.22
C GLU A 22 -23.97 65.88 6.80
N LYS A 23 -22.67 66.07 6.53
CA LYS A 23 -22.06 65.73 5.22
C LYS A 23 -22.11 64.23 4.91
N LEU A 24 -21.79 63.40 5.91
CA LEU A 24 -21.87 61.94 5.78
C LEU A 24 -23.29 61.48 5.48
N GLN A 25 -24.29 62.02 6.20
CA GLN A 25 -25.70 61.75 5.94
C GLN A 25 -26.10 62.17 4.52
N GLY A 26 -25.68 63.37 4.08
CA GLY A 26 -25.92 63.84 2.73
C GLY A 26 -25.34 62.91 1.65
N TYR A 27 -24.15 62.36 1.89
CA TYR A 27 -23.50 61.41 0.99
C TYR A 27 -24.17 60.02 0.97
N ILE A 28 -24.53 59.48 2.15
CA ILE A 28 -25.26 58.20 2.22
C ILE A 28 -26.63 58.34 1.54
N GLU A 29 -27.31 59.47 1.73
CA GLU A 29 -28.61 59.74 1.11
C GLU A 29 -28.48 59.90 -0.43
N SER A 30 -27.41 60.49 -0.94
CA SER A 30 -27.18 60.57 -2.39
C SER A 30 -26.92 59.19 -3.00
N LEU A 31 -26.14 58.33 -2.32
CA LEU A 31 -25.95 56.93 -2.71
C LEU A 31 -27.26 56.15 -2.67
N ARG A 32 -28.06 56.31 -1.62
CA ARG A 32 -29.38 55.68 -1.52
C ARG A 32 -30.23 56.08 -2.73
N ARG A 33 -30.35 57.37 -3.04
CA ARG A 33 -31.13 57.84 -4.21
C ARG A 33 -30.61 57.28 -5.53
N TYR A 34 -29.30 57.23 -5.72
CA TYR A 34 -28.69 56.68 -6.94
C TYR A 34 -29.02 55.20 -7.13
N PHE A 35 -28.90 54.39 -6.08
CA PHE A 35 -29.21 52.95 -6.12
C PHE A 35 -30.71 52.63 -5.94
N ALA A 36 -31.61 53.60 -6.09
CA ALA A 36 -33.05 53.43 -5.84
C ALA A 36 -33.72 52.33 -6.67
N HIS A 37 -33.18 52.09 -7.85
CA HIS A 37 -33.76 51.16 -8.83
C HIS A 37 -32.91 49.91 -9.03
N GLU A 38 -31.87 49.68 -8.22
CA GLU A 38 -31.02 48.50 -8.33
C GLU A 38 -31.50 47.34 -7.43
N GLU A 39 -31.48 46.13 -7.98
CA GLU A 39 -31.77 44.87 -7.25
C GLU A 39 -30.60 44.63 -6.27
N GLY A 40 -30.86 44.59 -4.95
CA GLY A 40 -29.81 44.49 -3.93
C GLY A 40 -29.38 45.80 -3.27
N ARG A 41 -30.10 46.91 -3.51
CA ARG A 41 -29.81 48.24 -2.95
C ARG A 41 -29.39 48.23 -1.48
N ASP A 42 -30.15 47.58 -0.61
CA ASP A 42 -29.87 47.61 0.83
C ASP A 42 -28.55 46.91 1.16
N GLU A 43 -28.17 45.85 0.43
CA GLU A 43 -26.89 45.15 0.58
C GLU A 43 -25.74 46.01 0.06
N ILE A 44 -25.91 46.64 -1.11
CA ILE A 44 -24.93 47.57 -1.70
C ILE A 44 -24.65 48.72 -0.72
N ILE A 45 -25.71 49.34 -0.19
CA ILE A 45 -25.60 50.45 0.78
C ILE A 45 -24.94 49.97 2.08
N ASN A 46 -25.30 48.80 2.60
CA ASN A 46 -24.69 48.27 3.83
C ASN A 46 -23.19 47.99 3.66
N ASP A 47 -22.76 47.45 2.51
CA ASP A 47 -21.34 47.20 2.23
C ASP A 47 -20.55 48.52 2.06
N ILE A 48 -21.14 49.52 1.41
CA ILE A 48 -20.57 50.87 1.29
C ILE A 48 -20.48 51.55 2.67
N GLU A 49 -21.54 51.50 3.49
CA GLU A 49 -21.56 52.05 4.85
C GLU A 49 -20.52 51.33 5.74
N SER A 50 -20.35 50.01 5.60
CA SER A 50 -19.31 49.24 6.28
C SER A 50 -17.91 49.71 5.90
N ARG A 51 -17.65 49.96 4.61
CA ARG A 51 -16.38 50.48 4.12
C ARG A 51 -16.11 51.90 4.63
N ILE A 52 -17.10 52.77 4.63
CA ILE A 52 -17.00 54.13 5.19
C ILE A 52 -16.69 54.06 6.68
N ALA A 53 -17.37 53.19 7.43
CA ALA A 53 -17.08 52.96 8.85
C ALA A 53 -15.66 52.43 9.09
N GLU A 54 -15.08 51.64 8.17
CA GLU A 54 -13.67 51.22 8.25
C GLU A 54 -12.72 52.41 8.09
N LEU A 55 -12.93 53.24 7.07
CA LEU A 55 -12.09 54.41 6.79
C LEU A 55 -12.17 55.45 7.91
N MET A 56 -13.36 55.72 8.44
CA MET A 56 -13.57 56.61 9.58
C MET A 56 -12.89 56.11 10.85
N ASN A 57 -12.98 54.80 11.12
CA ASN A 57 -12.32 54.19 12.26
C ASN A 57 -10.79 54.20 12.11
N ASP A 58 -10.26 54.11 10.89
CA ASP A 58 -8.82 54.24 10.62
C ASP A 58 -8.30 55.64 10.99
N LYS A 59 -9.07 56.70 10.68
CA LYS A 59 -8.71 58.09 11.07
C LYS A 59 -8.63 58.26 12.59
N ILE A 60 -9.56 57.65 13.33
CA ILE A 60 -9.54 57.69 14.81
C ILE A 60 -8.35 56.90 15.38
N ARG A 61 -8.05 55.72 14.81
CA ARG A 61 -6.90 54.91 15.25
C ARG A 61 -5.57 55.63 15.04
N LYS A 62 -5.46 56.53 14.05
CA LYS A 62 -4.30 57.40 13.80
C LYS A 62 -4.15 58.56 14.80
N GLY A 63 -4.98 58.61 15.85
CA GLY A 63 -4.88 59.58 16.93
C GLY A 63 -5.80 60.80 16.79
N ALA A 64 -6.72 60.80 15.83
CA ALA A 64 -7.75 61.84 15.74
C ALA A 64 -8.78 61.68 16.87
N ASN A 65 -9.09 62.77 17.57
CA ASN A 65 -10.07 62.77 18.67
C ASN A 65 -11.52 62.54 18.17
N CYS A 66 -11.82 62.95 16.94
CA CYS A 66 -13.09 62.75 16.26
C CYS A 66 -12.90 62.91 14.75
N VAL A 67 -13.82 62.35 13.96
CA VAL A 67 -13.86 62.54 12.50
C VAL A 67 -14.35 63.95 12.17
N THR A 68 -13.59 64.67 11.34
CA THR A 68 -13.87 66.07 10.95
C THR A 68 -14.43 66.17 9.54
N ASP A 69 -14.86 67.37 9.15
CA ASP A 69 -15.37 67.64 7.79
C ASP A 69 -14.36 67.28 6.69
N ALA A 70 -13.06 67.53 6.92
CA ALA A 70 -11.99 67.24 5.96
C ALA A 70 -11.79 65.73 5.79
N ASP A 71 -11.92 64.96 6.87
CA ASP A 71 -11.81 63.50 6.84
C ASP A 71 -12.96 62.89 6.01
N ILE A 72 -14.17 63.43 6.15
CA ILE A 72 -15.33 62.97 5.35
C ILE A 72 -15.16 63.32 3.88
N GLU A 73 -14.62 64.49 3.54
CA GLU A 73 -14.35 64.87 2.14
C GLU A 73 -13.30 63.96 1.49
N GLU A 74 -12.25 63.59 2.23
CA GLU A 74 -11.23 62.63 1.75
C GLU A 74 -11.82 61.23 1.53
N ILE A 75 -12.70 60.78 2.45
CA ILE A 75 -13.41 59.50 2.30
C ILE A 75 -14.33 59.51 1.08
N ILE A 76 -15.08 60.60 0.88
CA ILE A 76 -15.95 60.76 -0.30
C ILE A 76 -15.12 60.76 -1.58
N ALA A 77 -13.97 61.44 -1.59
CA ALA A 77 -13.07 61.46 -2.75
C ALA A 77 -12.50 60.06 -3.06
N SER A 78 -12.21 59.25 -2.03
CA SER A 78 -11.74 57.87 -2.21
C SER A 78 -12.83 56.90 -2.66
N MET A 79 -14.08 57.12 -2.26
CA MET A 79 -15.21 56.26 -2.60
C MET A 79 -15.89 56.64 -3.93
N GLY A 80 -15.72 57.89 -4.38
CA GLY A 80 -16.37 58.46 -5.55
C GLY A 80 -17.77 59.02 -5.24
N ARG A 81 -18.23 59.99 -6.03
CA ARG A 81 -19.60 60.55 -5.91
C ARG A 81 -20.53 59.91 -6.94
N PRO A 82 -21.83 59.76 -6.62
CA PRO A 82 -22.86 59.35 -7.57
C PRO A 82 -22.78 60.03 -8.95
N GLU A 83 -22.47 61.32 -8.95
CA GLU A 83 -22.36 62.17 -10.14
C GLU A 83 -21.14 61.84 -11.02
N ASP A 84 -20.08 61.27 -10.45
CA ASP A 84 -18.86 60.87 -11.18
C ASP A 84 -19.03 59.52 -11.90
N PHE A 85 -20.01 58.70 -11.47
CA PHE A 85 -20.21 57.34 -11.97
C PHE A 85 -20.87 57.31 -13.36
N ASP A 86 -21.76 58.25 -13.67
CA ASP A 86 -22.41 58.35 -14.98
C ASP A 86 -21.40 58.80 -16.07
N ALA A 87 -20.40 59.60 -15.70
CA ALA A 87 -19.33 60.06 -16.58
C ALA A 87 -18.38 58.92 -16.99
N GLU A 88 -17.94 58.08 -16.05
CA GLU A 88 -17.11 56.90 -16.34
C GLU A 88 -17.84 55.84 -17.19
N THR A 89 -19.16 55.69 -16.99
CA THR A 89 -19.97 54.73 -17.74
C THR A 89 -20.18 55.18 -19.20
N ALA A 90 -20.25 56.49 -19.44
CA ALA A 90 -20.32 57.06 -20.78
C ALA A 90 -18.98 56.98 -21.55
N GLU A 91 -17.85 57.16 -20.87
CA GLU A 91 -16.52 57.01 -21.48
C GLU A 91 -16.11 55.53 -21.71
N ALA A 92 -16.57 54.60 -20.86
CA ALA A 92 -16.33 53.16 -21.04
C ALA A 92 -17.16 52.51 -22.16
N ALA A 93 -18.27 53.14 -22.57
CA ALA A 93 -19.10 52.64 -23.67
C ALA A 93 -18.46 52.83 -25.05
N ASP A 94 -17.60 53.83 -25.23
CA ASP A 94 -16.94 54.14 -26.52
C ASP A 94 -15.61 53.37 -26.73
N ALA A 95 -15.12 52.67 -25.70
CA ALA A 95 -13.88 51.90 -25.76
C ALA A 95 -14.07 50.40 -26.08
N ASN A 96 -15.29 49.93 -26.35
CA ASN A 96 -15.58 48.51 -26.61
C ASN A 96 -15.49 48.14 -28.11
N GLN A 97 -14.40 48.53 -28.77
CA GLN A 97 -13.99 47.99 -30.08
C GLN A 97 -12.46 47.88 -30.24
N ALA A 98 -11.76 47.33 -29.24
CA ALA A 98 -10.40 46.80 -29.44
C ALA A 98 -10.07 45.71 -28.42
N GLY A 99 -9.40 44.66 -28.88
CA GLY A 99 -9.23 43.39 -28.18
C GLY A 99 -8.51 43.43 -26.84
N LYS A 100 -8.75 42.35 -26.07
CA LYS A 100 -8.08 42.00 -24.81
C LYS A 100 -6.56 41.99 -24.96
N SER A 101 -5.91 43.09 -24.60
CA SER A 101 -4.48 43.13 -24.29
C SER A 101 -4.32 43.40 -22.79
N GLN A 102 -3.46 42.59 -22.16
CA GLN A 102 -3.08 42.72 -20.76
C GLN A 102 -2.46 44.11 -20.53
N GLN A 103 -3.19 45.00 -19.87
CA GLN A 103 -2.63 46.23 -19.32
C GLN A 103 -2.06 45.94 -17.93
N GLN A 104 -0.74 45.79 -17.93
CA GLN A 104 0.10 45.83 -16.75
C GLN A 104 0.11 47.27 -16.21
N TYR A 105 -0.62 47.52 -15.13
CA TYR A 105 -0.54 48.79 -14.41
C TYR A 105 0.81 48.87 -13.68
N SER A 106 1.75 49.58 -14.28
CA SER A 106 2.94 50.08 -13.60
C SER A 106 2.52 51.18 -12.64
N TYR A 107 2.65 50.93 -11.33
CA TYR A 107 2.42 51.92 -10.29
C TYR A 107 3.54 52.97 -10.34
N SER A 108 3.38 54.01 -11.15
CA SER A 108 4.22 55.22 -11.08
C SER A 108 3.60 56.20 -10.09
N GLY A 109 4.03 56.09 -8.84
CA GLY A 109 3.73 57.07 -7.78
C GLY A 109 4.98 57.25 -6.94
N SER A 110 6.04 57.83 -7.52
CA SER A 110 7.19 58.28 -6.74
C SER A 110 6.88 59.64 -6.13
N GLU A 111 6.13 59.65 -5.04
CA GLU A 111 6.25 60.75 -4.10
C GLU A 111 7.53 60.54 -3.29
N ARG A 112 8.37 61.58 -3.24
CA ARG A 112 9.63 61.60 -2.49
C ARG A 112 9.33 61.37 -1.00
N LYS A 113 9.43 60.12 -0.53
CA LYS A 113 9.49 59.82 0.91
C LYS A 113 10.76 60.43 1.49
N THR A 114 10.60 61.50 2.27
CA THR A 114 11.54 61.91 3.31
C THR A 114 12.00 60.67 4.07
N ARG A 115 13.31 60.51 4.33
CA ARG A 115 13.90 59.35 5.04
C ARG A 115 13.11 59.03 6.31
N THR A 116 12.17 58.10 6.21
CA THR A 116 11.33 57.66 7.31
C THR A 116 12.20 56.85 8.24
N ARG A 117 12.22 57.18 9.54
CA ARG A 117 12.86 56.30 10.52
C ARG A 117 12.10 54.97 10.57
N LEU A 118 12.78 53.89 10.87
CA LEU A 118 12.17 52.58 11.01
C LEU A 118 11.44 52.51 12.36
N TYR A 119 10.15 52.17 12.33
CA TYR A 119 9.31 51.98 13.51
C TYR A 119 8.68 50.61 13.47
N ARG A 120 8.21 50.11 14.63
CA ARG A 120 7.34 48.93 14.67
C ARG A 120 5.88 49.38 14.64
N ASP A 121 5.09 48.78 13.75
CA ASP A 121 3.71 49.19 13.52
C ASP A 121 2.78 48.66 14.63
N THR A 122 2.04 49.56 15.28
CA THR A 122 1.05 49.19 16.31
C THR A 122 -0.35 48.89 15.78
N SER A 123 -0.63 49.30 14.53
CA SER A 123 -1.95 49.21 13.91
C SER A 123 -2.24 47.83 13.28
N ASP A 124 -1.29 47.28 12.51
CA ASP A 124 -1.32 45.95 11.87
C ASP A 124 -0.31 45.00 12.53
N LYS A 125 -0.45 44.74 13.84
CA LYS A 125 0.45 43.83 14.60
C LYS A 125 -0.17 42.44 14.82
N MET A 126 0.60 41.39 14.53
CA MET A 126 0.31 40.03 15.03
C MET A 126 1.06 39.76 16.34
N ILE A 127 2.38 39.88 16.29
CA ILE A 127 3.31 39.85 17.43
C ILE A 127 4.12 41.13 17.29
N GLY A 128 4.31 41.93 18.34
CA GLY A 128 5.27 43.05 18.42
C GLY A 128 5.22 44.23 17.43
N GLY A 129 4.67 44.10 16.23
CA GLY A 129 4.63 45.11 15.17
C GLY A 129 5.85 45.15 14.23
N VAL A 130 6.84 44.29 14.43
CA VAL A 130 8.15 44.38 13.74
C VAL A 130 8.04 44.09 12.24
N CYS A 131 7.40 42.99 11.85
CA CYS A 131 7.28 42.62 10.43
C CYS A 131 6.48 43.66 9.65
N SER A 132 5.37 44.16 10.22
CA SER A 132 4.54 45.18 9.58
C SER A 132 5.24 46.53 9.50
N GLY A 133 6.04 46.90 10.52
CA GLY A 133 6.89 48.09 10.49
C GLY A 133 7.98 48.04 9.42
N LEU A 134 8.64 46.89 9.26
CA LEU A 134 9.63 46.67 8.21
C LEU A 134 8.97 46.64 6.81
N ALA A 135 7.78 46.05 6.71
CA ALA A 135 6.99 46.03 5.49
C ALA A 135 6.57 47.44 5.04
N ALA A 136 6.13 48.29 5.97
CA ALA A 136 5.80 49.69 5.70
C ALA A 136 7.03 50.53 5.28
N TYR A 137 8.20 50.25 5.88
CA TYR A 137 9.46 50.89 5.49
C TYR A 137 9.91 50.47 4.08
N MET A 138 9.76 49.19 3.72
CA MET A 138 10.15 48.65 2.42
C MET A 138 9.07 48.76 1.33
N ASN A 139 7.84 49.17 1.68
CA ASN A 139 6.67 49.17 0.81
C ASN A 139 6.36 47.80 0.19
N VAL A 140 6.35 46.75 1.02
CA VAL A 140 6.04 45.36 0.64
C VAL A 140 4.89 44.84 1.51
N ASP A 141 4.15 43.84 1.05
CA ASP A 141 3.11 43.16 1.84
C ASP A 141 3.69 42.62 3.18
N PRO A 142 3.09 42.96 4.34
CA PRO A 142 3.45 42.43 5.65
C PRO A 142 3.53 40.90 5.71
N ALA A 143 2.68 40.19 4.98
CA ALA A 143 2.69 38.72 4.94
C ALA A 143 4.02 38.17 4.39
N ILE A 144 4.60 38.81 3.38
CA ILE A 144 5.88 38.40 2.77
C ILE A 144 7.02 38.54 3.79
N VAL A 145 7.04 39.66 4.53
CA VAL A 145 8.05 39.88 5.57
C VAL A 145 7.91 38.85 6.71
N ARG A 146 6.68 38.51 7.08
CA ARG A 146 6.42 37.46 8.09
C ARG A 146 6.87 36.07 7.61
N ILE A 147 6.64 35.73 6.35
CA ILE A 147 7.10 34.47 5.73
C ILE A 147 8.63 34.40 5.75
N LEU A 148 9.31 35.50 5.38
CA LEU A 148 10.78 35.57 5.40
C LEU A 148 11.33 35.32 6.81
N PHE A 149 10.77 35.99 7.83
CA PHE A 149 11.14 35.76 9.23
C PHE A 149 10.91 34.32 9.68
N ALA A 150 9.80 33.71 9.28
CA ALA A 150 9.52 32.32 9.59
C ALA A 150 10.53 31.37 8.92
N ILE A 151 10.86 31.59 7.65
CA ILE A 151 11.87 30.80 6.94
C ILE A 151 13.25 30.91 7.62
N VAL A 152 13.69 32.12 7.98
CA VAL A 152 14.98 32.32 8.66
C VAL A 152 14.97 31.73 10.07
N THR A 153 13.83 31.76 10.76
CA THR A 153 13.67 31.18 12.10
C THR A 153 13.73 29.66 12.07
N PHE A 154 12.96 29.02 11.19
CA PHE A 154 12.87 27.56 11.10
C PHE A 154 14.00 26.93 10.26
N GLY A 155 14.60 27.68 9.33
CA GLY A 155 15.67 27.21 8.44
C GLY A 155 17.09 27.63 8.86
N GLY A 156 17.27 28.67 9.67
CA GLY A 156 18.57 29.27 10.03
C GLY A 156 18.97 29.10 11.49
N PHE A 157 18.76 27.91 12.09
CA PHE A 157 19.11 27.61 13.49
C PHE A 157 18.52 28.59 14.53
N GLY A 158 17.34 29.17 14.29
CA GLY A 158 16.68 30.06 15.24
C GLY A 158 17.20 31.51 15.26
N MET A 159 18.14 31.88 14.38
CA MET A 159 18.68 33.24 14.36
C MET A 159 17.63 34.30 13.98
N GLY A 160 16.64 33.95 13.16
CA GLY A 160 15.52 34.83 12.82
C GLY A 160 14.67 35.22 14.03
N PHE A 161 14.52 34.32 15.01
CA PHE A 161 13.78 34.57 16.24
C PHE A 161 14.54 35.56 17.15
N LEU A 162 15.85 35.38 17.30
CA LEU A 162 16.69 36.32 18.05
C LEU A 162 16.70 37.71 17.42
N LEU A 163 16.85 37.78 16.08
CA LEU A 163 16.79 39.04 15.33
C LEU A 163 15.44 39.75 15.57
N TYR A 164 14.35 38.99 15.55
CA TYR A 164 13.01 39.52 15.78
C TYR A 164 12.87 40.14 17.17
N ILE A 165 13.36 39.47 18.22
CA ILE A 165 13.32 39.97 19.60
C ILE A 165 14.16 41.25 19.73
N ILE A 166 15.35 41.29 19.13
CA ILE A 166 16.22 42.47 19.14
C ILE A 166 15.50 43.65 18.49
N LEU A 167 14.94 43.46 17.28
CA LEU A 167 14.20 44.51 16.58
C LEU A 167 12.94 44.94 17.35
N TRP A 168 12.27 44.00 18.03
CA TRP A 168 11.12 44.33 18.87
C TRP A 168 11.50 45.22 20.07
N ALA A 169 12.66 44.99 20.68
CA ALA A 169 13.16 45.78 21.81
C ALA A 169 13.70 47.16 21.39
N VAL A 170 14.35 47.24 20.22
CA VAL A 170 15.01 48.47 19.74
C VAL A 170 14.05 49.42 19.04
N LEU A 171 13.05 48.90 18.29
CA LEU A 171 12.19 49.74 17.48
C LEU A 171 11.06 50.40 18.30
N PRO A 172 10.94 51.74 18.26
CA PRO A 172 9.84 52.42 18.93
C PRO A 172 8.49 52.12 18.26
N PRO A 173 7.40 51.98 19.04
CA PRO A 173 6.05 51.82 18.50
C PRO A 173 5.56 53.09 17.81
N GLN A 174 4.94 52.94 16.63
CA GLN A 174 4.21 54.00 15.95
C GLN A 174 3.09 53.40 15.10
N ASP A 175 1.95 54.08 14.99
CA ASP A 175 0.91 53.71 14.02
C ASP A 175 1.36 54.18 12.63
N LEU A 176 1.59 53.23 11.72
CA LEU A 176 2.03 53.50 10.36
C LEU A 176 0.86 53.40 9.38
N GLU A 177 0.94 54.13 8.27
CA GLU A 177 0.01 53.92 7.16
C GLU A 177 0.18 52.50 6.60
N GLY A 178 -0.92 51.76 6.57
CA GLY A 178 -0.94 50.39 6.06
C GLY A 178 -0.50 50.33 4.59
N TYR A 179 0.11 49.20 4.21
CA TYR A 179 0.42 48.91 2.81
C TYR A 179 -0.84 48.98 1.94
N SER A 180 -0.84 49.79 0.89
CA SER A 180 -2.00 50.06 0.01
C SER A 180 -2.07 49.18 -1.24
N GLY A 181 -1.18 48.18 -1.34
CA GLY A 181 -1.10 47.28 -2.49
C GLY A 181 -1.79 45.94 -2.24
N LYS A 182 -1.58 45.00 -3.17
CA LYS A 182 -2.12 43.64 -3.10
C LYS A 182 -1.57 42.88 -1.90
N ARG A 183 -2.45 42.38 -1.03
CA ARG A 183 -2.06 41.67 0.21
C ARG A 183 -2.44 40.19 0.18
N LEU A 184 -1.60 39.35 0.78
CA LEU A 184 -1.85 37.91 0.88
C LEU A 184 -2.68 37.59 2.13
N TYR A 185 -3.90 37.10 1.91
CA TYR A 185 -4.82 36.61 2.94
C TYR A 185 -5.10 35.13 2.77
N ARG A 186 -5.61 34.46 3.82
CA ARG A 186 -6.25 33.14 3.71
C ARG A 186 -7.70 33.34 3.30
N ASN A 187 -8.13 32.63 2.27
CA ASN A 187 -9.50 32.71 1.77
C ASN A 187 -10.40 31.69 2.51
N PRO A 188 -11.40 32.13 3.31
CA PRO A 188 -12.30 31.22 4.02
C PRO A 188 -13.37 30.59 3.13
N ASP A 189 -13.69 31.18 1.98
CA ASP A 189 -14.78 30.73 1.10
C ASP A 189 -14.38 29.46 0.34
N ASP A 190 -13.09 29.30 0.05
CA ASP A 190 -12.52 28.14 -0.66
C ASP A 190 -11.54 27.33 0.23
N LYS A 191 -11.85 27.26 1.53
CA LYS A 191 -11.04 26.57 2.52
C LYS A 191 -11.26 25.05 2.50
N VAL A 192 -10.15 24.29 2.41
CA VAL A 192 -10.12 22.85 2.73
C VAL A 192 -9.43 22.65 4.08
N ILE A 193 -8.21 23.18 4.22
CA ILE A 193 -7.47 23.24 5.49
C ILE A 193 -7.03 24.69 5.67
N GLY A 194 -7.70 25.45 6.53
CA GLY A 194 -7.22 26.77 6.92
C GLY A 194 -7.13 27.86 5.83
N GLY A 195 -7.63 27.64 4.61
CA GLY A 195 -7.78 28.69 3.58
C GLY A 195 -6.49 29.16 2.87
N VAL A 196 -5.32 28.59 3.18
CA VAL A 196 -4.02 29.03 2.62
C VAL A 196 -3.95 28.86 1.11
N ALA A 197 -4.36 27.69 0.60
CA ALA A 197 -4.31 27.41 -0.84
C ALA A 197 -5.25 28.33 -1.63
N GLY A 198 -6.46 28.60 -1.12
CA GLY A 198 -7.40 29.55 -1.74
C GLY A 198 -6.92 30.99 -1.69
N GLY A 199 -6.21 31.36 -0.62
CA GLY A 199 -5.55 32.65 -0.48
C GLY A 199 -4.44 32.89 -1.50
N LEU A 200 -3.51 31.93 -1.60
CA LEU A 200 -2.44 31.94 -2.60
C LEU A 200 -3.01 31.94 -4.03
N ALA A 201 -4.07 31.17 -4.28
CA ALA A 201 -4.73 31.10 -5.58
C ALA A 201 -5.30 32.48 -6.00
N ALA A 202 -6.00 33.16 -5.10
CA ALA A 202 -6.50 34.51 -5.33
C ALA A 202 -5.37 35.53 -5.53
N TYR A 203 -4.31 35.43 -4.72
CA TYR A 203 -3.15 36.32 -4.81
C TYR A 203 -2.38 36.17 -6.13
N PHE A 204 -2.24 34.96 -6.66
CA PHE A 204 -1.55 34.72 -7.94
C PHE A 204 -2.47 34.70 -9.16
N ASN A 205 -3.77 34.92 -8.97
CA ASN A 205 -4.80 34.78 -10.02
C ASN A 205 -4.69 33.40 -10.73
N LYS A 206 -4.65 32.33 -9.93
CA LYS A 206 -4.59 30.95 -10.39
C LYS A 206 -5.75 30.15 -9.80
N GLU A 207 -6.08 29.02 -10.42
CA GLU A 207 -7.10 28.12 -9.89
C GLU A 207 -6.62 27.42 -8.61
N THR A 208 -7.50 27.27 -7.63
CA THR A 208 -7.13 26.74 -6.32
C THR A 208 -6.64 25.30 -6.34
N TRP A 209 -7.12 24.48 -7.27
CA TRP A 209 -6.70 23.08 -7.36
C TRP A 209 -5.21 22.94 -7.74
N LEU A 210 -4.66 23.84 -8.55
CA LEU A 210 -3.24 23.85 -8.91
C LEU A 210 -2.37 24.08 -7.66
N ILE A 211 -2.76 25.05 -6.84
CA ILE A 211 -2.06 25.35 -5.58
C ILE A 211 -2.19 24.17 -4.62
N ARG A 212 -3.37 23.53 -4.51
CA ARG A 212 -3.56 22.32 -3.70
C ARG A 212 -2.65 21.18 -4.16
N LEU A 213 -2.51 20.98 -5.46
CA LEU A 213 -1.68 19.92 -6.03
C LEU A 213 -0.20 20.10 -5.67
N ILE A 214 0.31 21.34 -5.63
CA ILE A 214 1.69 21.63 -5.22
C ILE A 214 1.97 21.11 -3.80
N PHE A 215 1.03 21.27 -2.86
CA PHE A 215 1.22 20.80 -1.49
C PHE A 215 0.95 19.30 -1.32
N VAL A 216 0.05 18.71 -2.11
CA VAL A 216 -0.39 17.31 -1.95
C VAL A 216 0.44 16.32 -2.77
N ALA A 217 0.86 16.69 -3.99
CA ALA A 217 1.54 15.78 -4.91
C ALA A 217 2.83 15.17 -4.34
N PRO A 218 3.70 15.91 -3.61
CA PRO A 218 4.92 15.33 -3.03
C PRO A 218 4.63 14.32 -1.91
N ILE A 219 3.55 14.51 -1.15
CA ILE A 219 3.10 13.54 -0.14
C ILE A 219 2.58 12.28 -0.84
N ALA A 220 1.73 12.45 -1.86
CA ALA A 220 1.21 11.33 -2.65
C ALA A 220 2.33 10.55 -3.37
N LEU A 221 3.32 11.25 -3.92
CA LEU A 221 4.48 10.66 -4.59
C LEU A 221 5.37 9.92 -3.60
N ASN A 222 5.60 10.45 -2.39
CA ASN A 222 6.39 9.76 -1.37
C ASN A 222 5.70 8.46 -0.90
N VAL A 223 4.39 8.49 -0.71
CA VAL A 223 3.59 7.28 -0.41
C VAL A 223 3.68 6.27 -1.55
N LEU A 224 3.59 6.73 -2.81
CA LEU A 224 3.74 5.87 -3.98
C LEU A 224 5.14 5.23 -4.07
N ILE A 225 6.20 6.02 -3.86
CA ILE A 225 7.59 5.53 -3.88
C ILE A 225 7.85 4.58 -2.72
N GLY A 226 7.32 4.85 -1.51
CA GLY A 226 7.40 3.94 -0.37
C GLY A 226 6.77 2.58 -0.66
N LEU A 227 5.60 2.58 -1.30
CA LEU A 227 4.93 1.36 -1.75
C LEU A 227 5.72 0.62 -2.83
N LEU A 228 6.39 1.33 -3.74
CA LEU A 228 7.25 0.73 -4.78
C LEU A 228 8.56 0.18 -4.21
N ASN A 229 9.16 0.86 -3.24
CA ASN A 229 10.44 0.45 -2.63
C ASN A 229 10.27 -0.74 -1.69
N GLY A 230 9.11 -0.85 -1.01
CA GLY A 230 8.72 -2.05 -0.24
C GLY A 230 8.45 -3.29 -1.11
N LEU A 231 8.49 -3.16 -2.44
CA LEU A 231 8.44 -4.25 -3.41
C LEU A 231 9.83 -4.87 -3.69
N SER A 232 10.92 -4.26 -3.21
CA SER A 232 12.25 -4.84 -3.26
C SER A 232 12.44 -5.78 -2.06
N TRP A 233 12.82 -7.03 -2.33
CA TRP A 233 12.72 -8.18 -1.41
C TRP A 233 13.58 -8.10 -0.12
N ASN A 234 14.27 -6.97 0.13
CA ASN A 234 15.28 -6.84 1.18
C ASN A 234 15.09 -5.65 2.15
N HIS A 235 13.97 -4.92 2.16
CA HIS A 235 13.80 -3.79 3.08
C HIS A 235 12.47 -3.76 3.85
N ASP A 236 12.54 -3.28 5.09
CA ASP A 236 11.44 -3.12 6.03
C ASP A 236 10.30 -2.27 5.44
N PHE A 237 9.08 -2.78 5.59
CA PHE A 237 7.86 -2.22 4.99
C PHE A 237 7.34 -1.05 5.85
N ASP A 238 7.79 0.17 5.56
CA ASP A 238 7.31 1.38 6.24
C ASP A 238 6.03 1.93 5.58
N LEU A 239 4.88 1.63 6.19
CA LEU A 239 3.54 2.12 5.78
C LEU A 239 3.28 3.61 6.06
N PHE A 240 4.14 4.25 6.85
CA PHE A 240 3.99 5.66 7.21
C PHE A 240 4.86 6.52 6.30
N PRO A 241 4.35 7.63 5.74
CA PRO A 241 5.20 8.57 5.04
C PRO A 241 6.29 9.03 6.00
N ASN A 242 7.55 8.84 5.62
CA ASN A 242 8.69 9.33 6.38
C ASN A 242 8.70 10.87 6.26
N ILE A 243 7.88 11.54 7.09
CA ILE A 243 7.89 12.98 7.29
C ILE A 243 9.12 13.32 8.16
N VAL A 244 10.30 13.03 7.62
CA VAL A 244 11.58 13.41 8.22
C VAL A 244 11.86 14.86 7.81
N PHE A 245 12.26 15.69 8.77
CA PHE A 245 12.74 17.05 8.51
C PHE A 245 13.84 16.99 7.45
N GLY A 246 13.59 17.56 6.26
CA GLY A 246 14.52 17.56 5.12
C GLY A 246 13.98 16.91 3.83
N SER A 247 12.87 16.16 3.87
CA SER A 247 12.21 15.66 2.66
C SER A 247 11.35 16.74 1.98
N LEU A 248 11.14 16.63 0.66
CA LEU A 248 10.29 17.56 -0.10
C LEU A 248 8.85 17.60 0.46
N SER A 249 8.32 16.44 0.88
CA SER A 249 6.99 16.30 1.49
C SER A 249 6.92 16.93 2.88
N GLY A 250 7.92 16.72 3.74
CA GLY A 250 8.00 17.36 5.06
C GLY A 250 8.15 18.87 4.96
N THR A 251 9.01 19.35 4.06
CA THR A 251 9.29 20.77 3.84
C THR A 251 8.04 21.53 3.41
N LEU A 252 7.30 21.02 2.43
CA LEU A 252 6.08 21.67 1.94
C LEU A 252 4.94 21.62 2.97
N SER A 253 4.86 20.56 3.77
CA SER A 253 3.90 20.48 4.88
C SER A 253 4.19 21.53 5.95
N LEU A 254 5.46 21.73 6.31
CA LEU A 254 5.88 22.77 7.24
C LEU A 254 5.62 24.17 6.68
N ILE A 255 5.95 24.42 5.42
CA ILE A 255 5.65 25.69 4.75
C ILE A 255 4.15 25.98 4.81
N TYR A 256 3.31 24.99 4.57
CA TYR A 256 1.85 25.15 4.66
C TYR A 256 1.39 25.55 6.06
N ILE A 257 1.93 24.91 7.10
CA ILE A 257 1.62 25.22 8.51
C ILE A 257 2.09 26.63 8.87
N VAL A 258 3.29 27.02 8.42
CA VAL A 258 3.83 28.37 8.62
C VAL A 258 2.94 29.42 7.96
N LEU A 259 2.54 29.21 6.70
CA LEU A 259 1.62 30.10 5.99
C LEU A 259 0.25 30.15 6.70
N TRP A 260 -0.23 29.02 7.21
CA TRP A 260 -1.48 28.98 7.97
C TRP A 260 -1.42 29.79 9.26
N MET A 261 -0.27 29.80 9.94
CA MET A 261 -0.06 30.57 11.16
C MET A 261 0.13 32.07 10.90
N VAL A 262 0.86 32.42 9.83
CA VAL A 262 1.28 33.79 9.52
C VAL A 262 0.21 34.62 8.80
N LEU A 263 -0.59 33.98 7.96
CA LEU A 263 -1.55 34.71 7.12
C LEU A 263 -2.84 35.01 7.90
N PRO A 264 -3.36 36.25 7.89
CA PRO A 264 -4.69 36.55 8.41
C PRO A 264 -5.79 35.95 7.51
N GLU A 265 -6.99 35.73 8.06
CA GLU A 265 -8.17 35.32 7.27
C GLU A 265 -8.88 36.55 6.69
N ALA A 266 -9.24 36.53 5.40
CA ALA A 266 -10.05 37.58 4.77
C ALA A 266 -11.51 37.44 5.22
N ARG A 267 -11.94 38.27 6.17
CA ARG A 267 -13.29 38.29 6.73
C ARG A 267 -14.22 39.25 6.01
N SER A 268 -13.72 40.40 5.56
CA SER A 268 -14.53 41.39 4.85
C SER A 268 -14.46 41.20 3.33
N ASN A 269 -15.51 41.62 2.62
CA ASN A 269 -15.51 41.69 1.15
C ASN A 269 -14.38 42.59 0.64
N TYR A 270 -14.01 43.61 1.42
CA TYR A 270 -12.85 44.46 1.19
C TYR A 270 -11.53 43.67 1.14
N GLU A 271 -11.21 42.87 2.17
CA GLU A 271 -9.98 42.08 2.23
C GLU A 271 -9.90 41.05 1.07
N LYS A 272 -11.05 40.54 0.63
CA LYS A 272 -11.17 39.65 -0.54
C LYS A 272 -10.86 40.36 -1.87
N MET A 273 -11.17 41.64 -1.99
CA MET A 273 -10.81 42.47 -3.15
C MET A 273 -9.33 42.88 -3.10
N GLU A 274 -8.83 43.20 -1.90
CA GLU A 274 -7.43 43.55 -1.67
C GLU A 274 -6.48 42.38 -2.02
N MET A 275 -6.87 41.13 -1.75
CA MET A 275 -6.09 39.96 -2.16
C MET A 275 -6.08 39.69 -3.66
N ARG A 276 -7.00 40.26 -4.44
CA ARG A 276 -7.00 40.18 -5.91
C ARG A 276 -6.24 41.33 -6.54
N GLY A 277 -6.04 42.43 -5.80
CA GLY A 277 -5.42 43.66 -6.28
C GLY A 277 -6.41 44.55 -7.04
N GLU A 278 -7.70 44.39 -6.75
CA GLU A 278 -8.79 45.19 -7.35
C GLU A 278 -8.92 46.53 -6.60
N LYS A 279 -9.19 47.63 -7.32
CA LYS A 279 -9.48 48.93 -6.70
C LYS A 279 -10.88 48.89 -6.05
N VAL A 280 -10.98 49.44 -4.84
CA VAL A 280 -12.21 49.40 -4.04
C VAL A 280 -12.96 50.71 -4.25
N ASP A 281 -13.84 50.68 -5.25
CA ASP A 281 -14.77 51.74 -5.65
C ASP A 281 -16.21 51.21 -5.54
N VAL A 282 -17.14 52.10 -5.20
CA VAL A 282 -18.60 51.90 -5.16
C VAL A 282 -19.14 51.12 -6.37
N ASN A 283 -18.66 51.36 -7.59
CA ASN A 283 -19.10 50.65 -8.80
C ASN A 283 -18.79 49.14 -8.76
N ARG A 284 -17.65 48.75 -8.19
CA ARG A 284 -17.26 47.33 -8.06
C ARG A 284 -17.99 46.64 -6.90
N ILE A 285 -18.29 47.37 -5.83
CA ILE A 285 -19.15 46.87 -4.75
C ILE A 285 -20.54 46.53 -5.32
N ARG A 286 -21.12 47.43 -6.13
CA ARG A 286 -22.36 47.17 -6.87
C ARG A 286 -22.27 45.90 -7.73
N GLU A 287 -21.23 45.78 -8.56
CA GLU A 287 -21.11 44.66 -9.50
C GLU A 287 -20.97 43.30 -8.78
N ASN A 288 -20.21 43.24 -7.69
CA ASN A 288 -20.06 42.03 -6.88
C ASN A 288 -21.39 41.60 -6.24
N VAL A 289 -22.12 42.53 -5.62
CA VAL A 289 -23.43 42.23 -5.01
C VAL A 289 -24.42 41.73 -6.06
N ARG A 290 -24.44 42.36 -7.24
CA ARG A 290 -25.30 41.92 -8.35
C ARG A 290 -24.95 40.51 -8.84
N GLN A 291 -23.65 40.19 -9.02
CA GLN A 291 -23.21 38.84 -9.42
C GLN A 291 -23.58 37.79 -8.36
N GLU A 292 -23.47 38.11 -7.07
CA GLU A 292 -23.89 37.22 -5.99
C GLU A 292 -25.40 36.97 -6.00
N MET A 293 -26.20 38.03 -6.18
CA MET A 293 -27.66 37.92 -6.24
C MET A 293 -28.16 37.16 -7.47
N ASP A 294 -27.57 37.39 -8.65
CA ASP A 294 -27.91 36.65 -9.86
C ASP A 294 -27.58 35.15 -9.70
N GLY A 295 -26.45 34.82 -9.07
CA GLY A 295 -26.09 33.44 -8.74
C GLY A 295 -27.02 32.78 -7.71
N VAL A 296 -27.54 33.55 -6.74
CA VAL A 296 -28.54 33.07 -5.77
C VAL A 296 -29.89 32.84 -6.45
N LYS A 297 -30.31 33.74 -7.35
CA LYS A 297 -31.57 33.66 -8.10
C LYS A 297 -31.58 32.44 -9.03
N GLU A 298 -30.48 32.15 -9.71
CA GLU A 298 -30.32 30.89 -10.47
C GLU A 298 -30.41 29.67 -9.55
N ARG A 299 -29.70 29.65 -8.42
CA ARG A 299 -29.73 28.52 -7.48
C ARG A 299 -31.11 28.28 -6.87
N VAL A 300 -31.86 29.35 -6.57
CA VAL A 300 -33.24 29.28 -6.05
C VAL A 300 -34.21 28.78 -7.12
N LYS A 301 -34.01 29.16 -8.38
CA LYS A 301 -34.82 28.66 -9.51
C LYS A 301 -34.62 27.15 -9.70
N THR A 302 -33.36 26.70 -9.72
CA THR A 302 -32.99 25.27 -9.80
C THR A 302 -33.53 24.49 -8.61
N TRP A 303 -33.42 25.05 -7.40
CA TRP A 303 -33.96 24.44 -6.19
C TRP A 303 -35.49 24.36 -6.19
N THR A 304 -36.20 25.36 -6.71
CA THR A 304 -37.67 25.37 -6.79
C THR A 304 -38.19 24.33 -7.78
N GLU A 305 -37.49 24.14 -8.90
CA GLU A 305 -37.80 23.08 -9.86
C GLU A 305 -37.54 21.68 -9.25
N GLU A 306 -36.42 21.50 -8.54
CA GLU A 306 -36.10 20.25 -7.84
C GLU A 306 -37.07 19.94 -6.69
N VAL A 307 -37.53 20.94 -5.94
CA VAL A 307 -38.50 20.78 -4.85
C VAL A 307 -39.88 20.41 -5.40
N LYS A 308 -40.28 20.96 -6.55
CA LYS A 308 -41.53 20.61 -7.22
C LYS A 308 -41.53 19.16 -7.70
N GLU A 309 -40.41 18.68 -8.22
CA GLU A 309 -40.20 17.28 -8.64
C GLU A 309 -40.12 16.32 -7.43
N SER A 310 -39.50 16.76 -6.33
CA SER A 310 -39.34 15.97 -5.11
C SER A 310 -40.63 15.88 -4.27
N ALA A 311 -41.45 16.94 -4.24
CA ALA A 311 -42.74 16.96 -3.53
C ALA A 311 -43.77 15.99 -4.12
N GLN A 312 -43.80 15.84 -5.45
CA GLN A 312 -44.65 14.86 -6.13
C GLN A 312 -44.22 13.40 -5.84
N ASN A 313 -42.91 13.16 -5.69
CA ASN A 313 -42.33 11.85 -5.36
C ASN A 313 -42.38 11.52 -3.85
N PHE A 314 -42.47 12.54 -2.99
CA PHE A 314 -42.58 12.38 -1.53
C PHE A 314 -44.02 12.08 -1.10
N GLY A 315 -45.03 12.66 -1.76
CA GLY A 315 -46.44 12.42 -1.43
C GLY A 315 -46.89 10.96 -1.57
N SER A 316 -46.34 10.22 -2.54
CA SER A 316 -46.62 8.79 -2.74
C SER A 316 -45.88 7.89 -1.75
N LYS A 317 -44.65 8.24 -1.37
CA LYS A 317 -43.82 7.47 -0.41
C LYS A 317 -44.12 7.78 1.07
N ALA A 318 -44.61 8.97 1.38
CA ALA A 318 -45.01 9.35 2.75
C ALA A 318 -46.25 8.57 3.22
N LYS A 319 -47.17 8.24 2.30
CA LYS A 319 -48.37 7.43 2.56
C LYS A 319 -48.04 5.97 2.92
N GLU A 320 -46.93 5.47 2.40
CA GLU A 320 -46.40 4.11 2.64
C GLU A 320 -45.54 4.05 3.91
N PHE A 321 -44.77 5.11 4.20
CA PHE A 321 -43.92 5.21 5.40
C PHE A 321 -44.71 5.46 6.70
N ALA A 322 -45.84 6.17 6.62
CA ALA A 322 -46.69 6.49 7.78
C ALA A 322 -47.37 5.26 8.40
N ASN A 323 -47.60 4.18 7.65
CA ASN A 323 -48.39 3.04 8.10
C ASN A 323 -47.59 1.90 8.75
N THR A 324 -46.25 1.90 8.68
CA THR A 324 -45.48 0.71 9.14
C THR A 324 -44.20 0.97 9.92
N ARG A 325 -43.54 2.13 9.81
CA ARG A 325 -42.23 2.36 10.49
C ARG A 325 -42.03 3.71 11.18
N GLY A 326 -43.02 4.61 11.15
CA GLY A 326 -42.89 5.96 11.70
C GLY A 326 -42.79 6.06 13.23
N ARG A 327 -43.35 5.11 13.99
CA ARG A 327 -43.45 5.22 15.46
C ARG A 327 -42.25 4.67 16.24
N THR A 328 -41.50 3.73 15.66
CA THR A 328 -40.31 3.14 16.30
C THR A 328 -39.02 3.88 15.95
N PHE A 329 -38.99 4.60 14.83
CA PHE A 329 -37.84 5.39 14.39
C PHE A 329 -37.72 6.75 15.12
N SER A 330 -38.84 7.33 15.57
CA SER A 330 -38.84 8.63 16.26
C SER A 330 -38.31 8.58 17.70
N THR A 331 -38.32 7.41 18.33
CA THR A 331 -37.85 7.23 19.71
C THR A 331 -36.34 6.99 19.78
N GLU A 332 -35.74 6.31 18.80
CA GLU A 332 -34.28 6.07 18.79
C GLU A 332 -33.46 7.30 18.36
N ILE A 333 -34.05 8.22 17.58
CA ILE A 333 -33.34 9.44 17.12
C ILE A 333 -33.22 10.49 18.23
N ASN A 334 -34.13 10.48 19.21
CA ASN A 334 -34.19 11.53 20.23
C ASN A 334 -33.09 11.42 21.31
N GLU A 335 -32.42 10.28 21.45
CA GLU A 335 -31.34 10.09 22.43
C GLU A 335 -29.94 10.33 21.86
N THR A 336 -29.73 10.14 20.56
CA THR A 336 -28.42 10.40 19.92
C THR A 336 -28.27 11.83 19.40
N ALA A 337 -29.37 12.59 19.27
CA ALA A 337 -29.36 13.94 18.71
C ALA A 337 -28.98 15.06 19.69
N ARG A 338 -28.78 14.78 20.99
CA ARG A 338 -28.58 15.84 21.99
C ARG A 338 -27.14 16.34 22.20
N HIS A 339 -26.12 15.85 21.48
CA HIS A 339 -24.73 16.34 21.64
C HIS A 339 -23.94 16.58 20.33
N SER A 340 -24.59 17.01 19.25
CA SER A 340 -23.84 17.54 18.10
C SER A 340 -24.51 18.75 17.48
N GLY A 341 -24.08 19.93 17.96
CA GLY A 341 -24.45 21.21 17.39
C GLY A 341 -23.95 21.36 15.95
N ARG A 342 -24.80 21.96 15.11
CA ARG A 342 -24.46 22.45 13.77
C ARG A 342 -23.33 23.47 13.87
N GLY A 343 -22.16 23.13 13.35
CA GLY A 343 -20.98 24.00 13.31
C GLY A 343 -19.73 23.25 13.75
N ILE A 344 -18.74 23.16 12.87
CA ILE A 344 -17.40 22.56 13.08
C ILE A 344 -17.40 21.02 13.31
N GLY A 345 -18.29 20.45 14.13
CA GLY A 345 -18.34 19.00 14.41
C GLY A 345 -18.72 18.12 13.23
N HIS A 346 -19.71 18.54 12.41
CA HIS A 346 -20.04 17.84 11.16
C HIS A 346 -18.87 17.94 10.15
N MET A 347 -18.17 19.07 10.12
CA MET A 347 -17.05 19.29 9.21
C MET A 347 -15.84 18.42 9.61
N ILE A 348 -15.54 18.35 10.90
CA ILE A 348 -14.55 17.42 11.48
C ILE A 348 -14.96 15.97 11.19
N GLY A 349 -16.23 15.60 11.39
CA GLY A 349 -16.73 14.26 11.10
C GLY A 349 -16.65 13.88 9.62
N VAL A 350 -16.82 14.83 8.71
CA VAL A 350 -16.65 14.61 7.26
C VAL A 350 -15.18 14.48 6.89
N LEU A 351 -14.30 15.30 7.45
CA LEU A 351 -12.85 15.22 7.24
C LEU A 351 -12.28 13.93 7.81
N PHE A 352 -12.70 13.52 9.01
CA PHE A 352 -12.35 12.22 9.60
C PHE A 352 -12.82 11.07 8.71
N LYS A 353 -14.08 11.09 8.24
CA LYS A 353 -14.58 10.07 7.32
C LYS A 353 -13.79 10.04 6.01
N ALA A 354 -13.46 11.19 5.41
CA ALA A 354 -12.66 11.25 4.19
C ALA A 354 -11.24 10.72 4.39
N PHE A 355 -10.60 11.05 5.51
CA PHE A 355 -9.26 10.57 5.88
C PHE A 355 -9.23 9.05 6.08
N PHE A 356 -10.17 8.50 6.86
CA PHE A 356 -10.27 7.05 7.05
C PHE A 356 -10.61 6.30 5.77
N LEU A 357 -11.42 6.89 4.88
CA LEU A 357 -11.72 6.29 3.57
C LEU A 357 -10.53 6.36 2.60
N PHE A 358 -9.71 7.39 2.67
CA PHE A 358 -8.46 7.47 1.91
C PHE A 358 -7.47 6.42 2.39
N ILE A 359 -7.27 6.29 3.71
CA ILE A 359 -6.41 5.25 4.29
C ILE A 359 -6.93 3.85 3.94
N ALA A 360 -8.24 3.60 4.09
CA ALA A 360 -8.84 2.33 3.73
C ALA A 360 -8.70 2.02 2.22
N GLY A 361 -8.84 3.04 1.36
CA GLY A 361 -8.62 2.91 -0.08
C GLY A 361 -7.17 2.59 -0.44
N SER A 362 -6.21 3.26 0.19
CA SER A 362 -4.78 3.00 0.01
C SER A 362 -4.35 1.65 0.56
N ILE A 363 -4.88 1.21 1.71
CA ILE A 363 -4.66 -0.13 2.26
C ILE A 363 -5.28 -1.18 1.33
N ALA A 364 -6.51 -0.97 0.86
CA ALA A 364 -7.15 -1.90 -0.08
C ALA A 364 -6.37 -2.00 -1.40
N PHE A 365 -5.84 -0.89 -1.90
CA PHE A 365 -5.00 -0.87 -3.09
C PHE A 365 -3.64 -1.54 -2.86
N GLY A 366 -2.98 -1.27 -1.74
CA GLY A 366 -1.73 -1.93 -1.35
C GLY A 366 -1.90 -3.44 -1.16
N LEU A 367 -2.96 -3.87 -0.48
CA LEU A 367 -3.33 -5.28 -0.34
C LEU A 367 -3.65 -5.93 -1.68
N PHE A 368 -4.32 -5.22 -2.59
CA PHE A 368 -4.60 -5.70 -3.93
C PHE A 368 -3.33 -5.86 -4.76
N VAL A 369 -2.43 -4.88 -4.74
CA VAL A 369 -1.13 -4.95 -5.44
C VAL A 369 -0.26 -6.04 -4.83
N GLY A 370 -0.24 -6.18 -3.51
CA GLY A 370 0.45 -7.26 -2.81
C GLY A 370 -0.13 -8.63 -3.16
N LEU A 371 -1.46 -8.76 -3.20
CA LEU A 371 -2.14 -9.99 -3.60
C LEU A 371 -1.89 -10.31 -5.08
N LEU A 372 -1.88 -9.31 -5.98
CA LEU A 372 -1.45 -9.47 -7.36
C LEU A 372 0.01 -9.92 -7.42
N ALA A 373 0.94 -9.28 -6.69
CA ALA A 373 2.34 -9.66 -6.70
C ALA A 373 2.54 -11.09 -6.17
N LEU A 374 1.77 -11.51 -5.17
CA LEU A 374 1.80 -12.88 -4.65
C LEU A 374 1.22 -13.89 -5.65
N LEU A 375 0.09 -13.56 -6.27
CA LEU A 375 -0.57 -14.40 -7.27
C LEU A 375 0.22 -14.48 -8.59
N PHE A 376 0.78 -13.37 -9.05
CA PHE A 376 1.50 -13.27 -10.34
C PHE A 376 2.99 -13.57 -10.20
N GLY A 377 3.65 -13.15 -9.12
CA GLY A 377 5.05 -13.48 -8.83
C GLY A 377 5.24 -14.91 -8.32
N GLY A 378 4.25 -15.49 -7.65
CA GLY A 378 4.32 -16.84 -7.09
C GLY A 378 3.77 -17.94 -7.99
N ILE A 379 2.66 -17.71 -8.72
CA ILE A 379 1.98 -18.78 -9.49
C ILE A 379 2.24 -18.64 -11.01
N ALA A 380 2.38 -17.42 -11.54
CA ALA A 380 2.55 -17.25 -12.99
C ALA A 380 3.95 -17.62 -13.51
N TRP A 381 4.98 -17.46 -12.67
CA TRP A 381 6.39 -17.65 -13.02
C TRP A 381 6.99 -18.94 -12.42
N TRP A 382 6.14 -19.85 -11.92
CA TRP A 382 6.55 -21.09 -11.26
C TRP A 382 6.40 -22.31 -12.18
N PRO A 383 7.33 -23.27 -12.19
CA PRO A 383 7.22 -24.49 -13.00
C PRO A 383 5.91 -25.26 -12.83
N VAL A 384 5.26 -25.21 -11.65
CA VAL A 384 3.95 -25.85 -11.43
C VAL A 384 2.90 -25.39 -12.44
N ASN A 385 2.94 -24.12 -12.86
CA ASN A 385 2.04 -23.60 -13.89
C ASN A 385 2.12 -24.38 -15.21
N ASN A 386 3.30 -24.95 -15.52
CA ASN A 386 3.49 -25.81 -16.69
C ASN A 386 2.73 -27.14 -16.57
N PHE A 387 2.30 -27.57 -15.39
CA PHE A 387 1.63 -28.85 -15.16
C PHE A 387 0.13 -28.73 -14.84
N LEU A 388 -0.37 -27.52 -14.55
CA LEU A 388 -1.77 -27.30 -14.14
C LEU A 388 -2.76 -27.25 -15.32
N TRP A 389 -2.52 -26.40 -16.32
CA TRP A 389 -3.52 -26.07 -17.35
C TRP A 389 -3.35 -26.94 -18.60
N THR A 390 -4.43 -27.61 -19.05
CA THR A 390 -4.41 -28.40 -20.31
C THR A 390 -4.82 -27.60 -21.54
N SER A 391 -5.32 -26.38 -21.36
CA SER A 391 -5.69 -25.50 -22.48
C SER A 391 -5.45 -24.03 -22.16
N LYS A 392 -5.15 -23.24 -23.21
CA LYS A 392 -5.07 -21.77 -23.10
C LYS A 392 -6.38 -21.16 -22.60
N ALA A 393 -7.52 -21.80 -22.89
CA ALA A 393 -8.83 -21.36 -22.39
C ALA A 393 -8.94 -21.52 -20.86
N GLN A 394 -8.56 -22.67 -20.29
CA GLN A 394 -8.52 -22.84 -18.83
C GLN A 394 -7.62 -21.79 -18.17
N GLN A 395 -6.44 -21.55 -18.74
CA GLN A 395 -5.53 -20.52 -18.26
C GLN A 395 -6.19 -19.13 -18.32
N MET A 396 -6.84 -18.77 -19.43
CA MET A 396 -7.55 -17.50 -19.59
C MET A 396 -8.71 -17.35 -18.60
N TYR A 397 -9.48 -18.41 -18.34
CA TYR A 397 -10.58 -18.37 -17.36
C TYR A 397 -10.09 -18.27 -15.93
N ALA A 398 -8.96 -18.91 -15.59
CA ALA A 398 -8.30 -18.74 -14.30
C ALA A 398 -7.85 -17.30 -14.09
N TRP A 399 -7.16 -16.71 -15.07
CA TRP A 399 -6.77 -15.30 -15.03
C TRP A 399 -7.96 -14.35 -15.01
N GLY A 400 -8.98 -14.60 -15.82
CA GLY A 400 -10.21 -13.81 -15.87
C GLY A 400 -10.94 -13.80 -14.53
N THR A 401 -11.05 -14.96 -13.87
CA THR A 401 -11.62 -15.09 -12.52
C THR A 401 -10.88 -14.20 -11.52
N LEU A 402 -9.55 -14.29 -11.52
CA LEU A 402 -8.69 -13.57 -10.60
C LEU A 402 -8.78 -12.05 -10.84
N ILE A 403 -8.74 -11.63 -12.10
CA ILE A 403 -8.88 -10.23 -12.49
C ILE A 403 -10.27 -9.71 -12.09
N PHE A 404 -11.36 -10.37 -12.49
CA PHE A 404 -12.70 -9.83 -12.22
C PHE A 404 -13.05 -9.79 -10.74
N PHE A 405 -12.64 -10.78 -9.94
CA PHE A 405 -12.95 -10.78 -8.51
C PHE A 405 -12.04 -9.90 -7.66
N LEU A 406 -10.82 -9.62 -8.10
CA LEU A 406 -9.92 -8.75 -7.35
C LEU A 406 -9.98 -7.31 -7.86
N LEU A 407 -9.91 -7.09 -9.18
CA LEU A 407 -9.79 -5.77 -9.78
C LEU A 407 -11.11 -5.00 -9.76
N VAL A 408 -12.25 -5.66 -10.03
CA VAL A 408 -13.55 -4.97 -10.11
C VAL A 408 -13.97 -4.39 -8.76
N PRO A 409 -13.93 -5.14 -7.63
CA PRO A 409 -14.24 -4.56 -6.32
C PRO A 409 -13.27 -3.44 -5.94
N LEU A 410 -11.99 -3.57 -6.27
CA LEU A 410 -11.00 -2.54 -6.00
C LEU A 410 -11.32 -1.25 -6.77
N ILE A 411 -11.52 -1.32 -8.09
CA ILE A 411 -11.87 -0.14 -8.89
C ILE A 411 -13.21 0.43 -8.39
N GLY A 412 -14.16 -0.41 -8.00
CA GLY A 412 -15.41 0.01 -7.35
C GLY A 412 -15.17 0.82 -6.07
N ILE A 413 -14.28 0.36 -5.19
CA ILE A 413 -13.90 1.07 -3.96
C ILE A 413 -13.17 2.37 -4.27
N ILE A 414 -12.17 2.35 -5.16
CA ILE A 414 -11.41 3.54 -5.55
C ILE A 414 -12.33 4.60 -6.15
N THR A 415 -13.18 4.21 -7.11
CA THR A 415 -14.14 5.14 -7.73
C THR A 415 -15.16 5.67 -6.71
N TRP A 416 -15.60 4.85 -5.76
CA TRP A 416 -16.46 5.28 -4.66
C TRP A 416 -15.76 6.27 -3.71
N VAL A 417 -14.48 6.04 -3.35
CA VAL A 417 -13.67 6.94 -2.53
C VAL A 417 -13.42 8.26 -3.25
N ILE A 418 -12.97 8.22 -4.51
CA ILE A 418 -12.75 9.42 -5.33
C ILE A 418 -14.04 10.25 -5.42
N ARG A 419 -15.17 9.62 -5.73
CA ARG A 419 -16.48 10.32 -5.79
C ARG A 419 -16.87 10.92 -4.46
N ARG A 420 -16.60 10.22 -3.35
CA ARG A 420 -16.87 10.73 -2.00
C ARG A 420 -16.01 11.95 -1.66
N VAL A 421 -14.74 11.97 -2.08
CA VAL A 421 -13.80 13.07 -1.86
C VAL A 421 -14.15 14.29 -2.72
N ILE A 422 -14.51 14.09 -4.00
CA ILE A 422 -14.89 15.19 -4.91
C ILE A 422 -16.31 15.73 -4.59
N GLY A 423 -17.08 15.06 -3.73
CA GLY A 423 -18.43 15.49 -3.36
C GLY A 423 -19.49 15.28 -4.46
N VAL A 424 -19.11 14.60 -5.55
CA VAL A 424 -20.02 14.33 -6.68
C VAL A 424 -20.97 13.18 -6.30
N ARG A 425 -22.24 13.52 -6.09
CA ARG A 425 -23.31 12.53 -5.96
C ARG A 425 -23.77 12.11 -7.35
N SER A 426 -23.20 11.03 -7.86
CA SER A 426 -23.66 10.40 -9.09
C SER A 426 -25.08 9.86 -8.91
N ARG A 427 -26.07 10.52 -9.50
CA ARG A 427 -27.47 10.06 -9.57
C ARG A 427 -27.66 8.91 -10.58
N ASN A 428 -26.65 8.65 -11.42
CA ASN A 428 -26.75 7.68 -12.51
C ASN A 428 -26.21 6.29 -12.11
N SER A 429 -27.07 5.27 -12.19
CA SER A 429 -26.78 3.90 -11.74
C SER A 429 -25.90 3.10 -12.69
N TYR A 430 -25.57 3.64 -13.88
CA TYR A 430 -24.83 2.92 -14.93
C TYR A 430 -23.49 2.36 -14.44
N LEU A 431 -22.73 3.12 -13.63
CA LEU A 431 -21.45 2.63 -13.10
C LEU A 431 -21.60 1.40 -12.19
N GLY A 432 -22.69 1.37 -11.41
CA GLY A 432 -23.02 0.21 -10.57
C GLY A 432 -23.37 -1.01 -11.42
N TRP A 433 -24.17 -0.83 -12.47
CA TRP A 433 -24.48 -1.89 -13.42
C TRP A 433 -23.25 -2.39 -14.18
N THR A 434 -22.31 -1.51 -14.58
CA THR A 434 -21.06 -1.94 -15.21
C THR A 434 -20.20 -2.77 -14.28
N PHE A 435 -20.05 -2.38 -13.01
CA PHE A 435 -19.31 -3.19 -12.04
C PHE A 435 -20.02 -4.50 -11.72
N GLY A 436 -21.35 -4.48 -11.61
CA GLY A 436 -22.15 -5.69 -11.48
C GLY A 436 -21.92 -6.65 -12.65
N PHE A 437 -21.98 -6.15 -13.88
CA PHE A 437 -21.72 -6.94 -15.09
C PHE A 437 -20.30 -7.53 -15.11
N LEU A 438 -19.28 -6.71 -14.85
CA LEU A 438 -17.88 -7.17 -14.82
C LEU A 438 -17.65 -8.21 -13.71
N TRP A 439 -18.29 -8.06 -12.55
CA TRP A 439 -18.21 -9.05 -11.48
C TRP A 439 -18.94 -10.37 -11.84
N THR A 440 -20.09 -10.29 -12.53
CA THR A 440 -20.75 -11.50 -13.05
C THR A 440 -19.93 -12.22 -14.11
N LEU A 441 -19.13 -11.49 -14.90
CA LEU A 441 -18.21 -12.10 -15.85
C LEU A 441 -17.14 -12.95 -15.15
N GLY A 442 -16.72 -12.57 -13.94
CA GLY A 442 -15.88 -13.39 -13.06
C GLY A 442 -16.51 -14.74 -12.73
N TRP A 443 -17.80 -14.78 -12.40
CA TRP A 443 -18.53 -16.03 -12.17
C TRP A 443 -18.63 -16.90 -13.43
N VAL A 444 -18.83 -16.28 -14.59
CA VAL A 444 -18.81 -17.00 -15.88
C VAL A 444 -17.44 -17.64 -16.09
N CYS A 445 -16.35 -16.91 -15.84
CA CYS A 445 -15.00 -17.47 -15.91
C CYS A 445 -14.81 -18.65 -14.94
N VAL A 446 -15.31 -18.56 -13.69
CA VAL A 446 -15.25 -19.70 -12.74
C VAL A 446 -15.97 -20.92 -13.28
N ILE A 447 -17.21 -20.75 -13.77
CA ILE A 447 -18.01 -21.88 -14.26
C ILE A 447 -17.32 -22.54 -15.45
N LEU A 448 -16.80 -21.75 -16.39
CA LEU A 448 -16.07 -22.26 -17.55
C LEU A 448 -14.74 -22.92 -17.15
N LEU A 449 -14.04 -22.37 -16.17
CA LEU A 449 -12.82 -22.97 -15.61
C LEU A 449 -13.12 -24.31 -14.97
N VAL A 450 -14.07 -24.36 -14.03
CA VAL A 450 -14.47 -25.58 -13.33
C VAL A 450 -14.96 -26.62 -14.31
N SER A 451 -15.81 -26.26 -15.27
CA SER A 451 -16.26 -27.16 -16.34
C SER A 451 -15.09 -27.67 -17.18
N GLY A 452 -14.13 -26.81 -17.52
CA GLY A 452 -12.94 -27.20 -18.28
C GLY A 452 -12.05 -28.18 -17.51
N VAL A 453 -11.78 -27.91 -16.23
CA VAL A 453 -10.93 -28.76 -15.38
C VAL A 453 -11.62 -30.08 -15.07
N THR A 454 -12.89 -30.06 -14.65
CA THR A 454 -13.65 -31.29 -14.37
C THR A 454 -13.77 -32.21 -15.58
N ARG A 455 -13.84 -31.65 -16.79
CA ARG A 455 -13.82 -32.45 -18.01
C ARG A 455 -12.51 -33.22 -18.15
N ASP A 456 -11.37 -32.70 -17.73
CA ASP A 456 -10.07 -33.39 -17.78
C ASP A 456 -9.97 -34.61 -16.87
N PHE A 457 -10.88 -34.74 -15.89
CA PHE A 457 -10.93 -35.86 -14.94
C PHE A 457 -12.11 -36.81 -15.22
N ARG A 458 -12.61 -36.82 -16.46
CA ARG A 458 -13.81 -37.56 -16.81
C ARG A 458 -13.56 -39.06 -16.88
N ASP A 459 -12.55 -39.51 -17.61
CA ASP A 459 -12.28 -40.93 -17.80
C ASP A 459 -10.95 -41.30 -17.11
N TYR A 460 -10.88 -42.51 -16.56
CA TYR A 460 -9.71 -43.04 -15.87
C TYR A 460 -9.34 -44.37 -16.53
N GLU A 461 -8.16 -44.43 -17.10
CA GLU A 461 -7.71 -45.57 -17.90
C GLU A 461 -6.26 -45.91 -17.56
N HIS A 462 -5.82 -47.07 -18.06
CA HIS A 462 -4.48 -47.57 -17.83
C HIS A 462 -3.90 -48.27 -19.03
N VAL A 463 -2.58 -48.37 -19.03
CA VAL A 463 -1.79 -49.10 -20.02
C VAL A 463 -0.87 -50.05 -19.30
N ASP A 464 -0.91 -51.30 -19.73
CA ASP A 464 -0.07 -52.38 -19.22
C ASP A 464 1.13 -52.56 -20.13
N ALA A 465 2.32 -52.56 -19.55
CA ALA A 465 3.57 -52.89 -20.22
C ALA A 465 4.24 -54.08 -19.53
N VAL A 466 4.67 -55.07 -20.32
CA VAL A 466 5.43 -56.20 -19.79
C VAL A 466 6.86 -55.73 -19.53
N VAL A 467 7.36 -55.93 -18.32
CA VAL A 467 8.76 -55.64 -17.99
C VAL A 467 9.61 -56.80 -18.49
N PRO A 468 10.54 -56.59 -19.45
CA PRO A 468 11.36 -57.66 -19.97
C PRO A 468 12.29 -58.22 -18.87
N MET A 469 12.21 -59.53 -18.64
CA MET A 469 13.11 -60.22 -17.72
C MET A 469 14.29 -60.81 -18.48
N SER A 470 15.50 -60.31 -18.22
CA SER A 470 16.74 -60.79 -18.85
C SER A 470 17.04 -62.26 -18.49
N THR A 471 16.80 -62.63 -17.23
CA THR A 471 17.00 -63.97 -16.68
C THR A 471 15.96 -64.21 -15.57
N GLN A 472 15.48 -65.44 -15.43
CA GLN A 472 14.62 -65.82 -14.30
C GLN A 472 15.47 -66.03 -13.03
N PRO A 473 14.97 -65.67 -11.84
CA PRO A 473 15.72 -65.84 -10.60
C PRO A 473 16.13 -67.30 -10.34
N ALA A 474 17.43 -67.61 -10.45
CA ALA A 474 17.97 -68.96 -10.45
C ALA A 474 17.69 -69.76 -9.15
N LYS A 475 17.54 -69.07 -8.01
CA LYS A 475 17.19 -69.69 -6.70
C LYS A 475 15.71 -69.61 -6.36
N GLY A 476 14.86 -69.31 -7.35
CA GLY A 476 13.42 -69.14 -7.15
C GLY A 476 13.08 -68.02 -6.18
N LYS A 477 13.92 -66.99 -6.06
CA LYS A 477 13.74 -65.86 -5.16
C LYS A 477 14.00 -64.55 -5.89
N MET A 478 13.04 -63.64 -5.86
CA MET A 478 13.21 -62.28 -6.38
C MET A 478 13.36 -61.26 -5.24
N ILE A 479 14.23 -60.27 -5.44
CA ILE A 479 14.48 -59.14 -4.55
C ILE A 479 14.05 -57.88 -5.30
N VAL A 480 13.15 -57.10 -4.71
CA VAL A 480 12.67 -55.84 -5.26
C VAL A 480 13.32 -54.71 -4.47
N ALA A 481 14.08 -53.84 -5.13
CA ALA A 481 14.85 -52.78 -4.48
C ALA A 481 14.91 -51.50 -5.31
N VAL A 482 15.32 -50.40 -4.67
CA VAL A 482 15.53 -49.09 -5.32
C VAL A 482 17.00 -48.72 -5.16
N THR A 483 17.78 -48.85 -6.23
CA THR A 483 19.21 -48.51 -6.19
C THR A 483 19.48 -47.02 -6.38
N GLU A 484 18.58 -46.28 -7.06
CA GLU A 484 18.68 -44.83 -7.20
C GLU A 484 18.71 -44.13 -5.83
N PRO A 485 19.34 -42.94 -5.72
CA PRO A 485 19.21 -42.12 -4.52
C PRO A 485 17.74 -41.71 -4.29
N GLU A 486 17.43 -41.43 -3.03
CA GLU A 486 16.13 -40.90 -2.65
C GLU A 486 15.82 -39.61 -3.42
N LEU A 487 14.54 -39.39 -3.68
CA LEU A 487 14.06 -38.17 -4.30
C LEU A 487 14.15 -37.02 -3.30
N GLU A 488 15.25 -36.27 -3.38
CA GLU A 488 15.39 -35.01 -2.65
C GLU A 488 14.85 -33.86 -3.50
N TYR A 489 14.04 -33.02 -2.88
CA TYR A 489 13.59 -31.78 -3.51
C TYR A 489 14.78 -30.84 -3.68
N THR A 490 15.16 -30.56 -4.92
CA THR A 490 16.29 -29.67 -5.24
C THR A 490 15.86 -28.21 -5.51
N GLY A 491 14.57 -27.92 -5.32
CA GLY A 491 13.98 -26.61 -5.62
C GLY A 491 14.42 -25.49 -4.66
N SER A 492 14.63 -24.29 -5.22
CA SER A 492 15.06 -23.08 -4.50
C SER A 492 13.93 -22.36 -3.71
N PHE A 493 12.84 -23.05 -3.38
CA PHE A 493 11.60 -22.39 -2.95
C PHE A 493 11.47 -22.35 -1.42
N GLY A 494 11.95 -21.27 -0.79
CA GLY A 494 12.07 -21.15 0.68
C GLY A 494 10.79 -21.20 1.53
N TRP A 495 9.61 -21.40 0.94
CA TRP A 495 8.34 -21.65 1.64
C TRP A 495 7.81 -23.09 1.45
N ILE A 496 8.44 -23.86 0.56
CA ILE A 496 8.25 -25.30 0.42
C ILE A 496 9.53 -25.94 0.95
N ASN A 497 9.60 -26.10 2.27
CA ASN A 497 10.54 -27.06 2.85
C ASN A 497 9.86 -28.41 2.77
N ASP A 498 10.22 -29.17 1.75
CA ASP A 498 9.87 -30.57 1.71
C ASP A 498 11.02 -31.37 2.34
N ASN A 499 10.71 -32.12 3.40
CA ASN A 499 11.67 -32.98 4.10
C ASN A 499 11.91 -34.31 3.36
N GLY A 500 11.69 -34.36 2.04
CA GLY A 500 11.79 -35.57 1.24
C GLY A 500 10.47 -36.34 1.09
N ASP A 501 9.33 -35.66 0.98
CA ASP A 501 7.99 -36.23 0.80
C ASP A 501 7.79 -36.95 -0.56
N GLY A 502 8.88 -37.25 -1.28
CA GLY A 502 8.86 -38.14 -2.42
C GLY A 502 8.45 -37.49 -3.74
N TRP A 503 8.72 -36.20 -3.91
CA TRP A 503 8.53 -35.53 -5.19
C TRP A 503 9.65 -34.52 -5.49
N ASP A 504 9.87 -34.28 -6.78
CA ASP A 504 10.80 -33.26 -7.28
C ASP A 504 10.18 -32.55 -8.49
N LEU A 505 10.45 -31.26 -8.62
CA LEU A 505 9.85 -30.39 -9.62
C LEU A 505 10.92 -29.58 -10.34
N SER A 506 10.99 -29.80 -11.66
CA SER A 506 11.77 -28.98 -12.59
C SER A 506 10.85 -28.19 -13.53
N GLU A 507 11.42 -27.35 -14.40
CA GLU A 507 10.68 -26.62 -15.43
C GLU A 507 9.90 -27.54 -16.39
N ASP A 508 10.43 -28.75 -16.63
CA ASP A 508 9.98 -29.66 -17.69
C ASP A 508 9.39 -30.97 -17.17
N THR A 509 9.75 -31.37 -15.95
CA THR A 509 9.30 -32.63 -15.35
C THR A 509 8.86 -32.47 -13.89
N VAL A 510 7.83 -33.24 -13.54
CA VAL A 510 7.48 -33.56 -12.14
C VAL A 510 7.84 -35.01 -11.91
N LYS A 511 8.72 -35.31 -10.96
CA LYS A 511 9.06 -36.68 -10.57
C LYS A 511 8.36 -37.02 -9.25
N LEU A 512 7.73 -38.19 -9.18
CA LEU A 512 6.95 -38.66 -8.03
C LEU A 512 7.41 -40.06 -7.63
N SER A 513 7.64 -40.29 -6.33
CA SER A 513 8.04 -41.58 -5.76
C SER A 513 6.86 -42.52 -5.47
N THR A 514 5.64 -42.12 -5.87
CA THR A 514 4.38 -42.77 -5.53
C THR A 514 4.08 -44.02 -6.36
N VAL A 515 4.83 -45.09 -6.10
CA VAL A 515 4.73 -46.36 -6.83
C VAL A 515 3.98 -47.39 -6.00
N ARG A 516 3.00 -48.06 -6.61
CA ARG A 516 2.23 -49.13 -5.97
C ARG A 516 2.78 -50.51 -6.30
N PHE A 517 2.50 -51.46 -5.42
CA PHE A 517 2.85 -52.86 -5.60
C PHE A 517 1.63 -53.74 -5.45
N ASN A 518 1.48 -54.68 -6.38
CA ASN A 518 0.48 -55.73 -6.30
C ASN A 518 1.16 -57.07 -6.55
N VAL A 519 1.15 -57.97 -5.56
CA VAL A 519 1.78 -59.29 -5.68
C VAL A 519 0.71 -60.36 -5.78
N ILE A 520 0.68 -61.06 -6.91
CA ILE A 520 -0.30 -62.11 -7.20
C ILE A 520 0.37 -63.42 -7.61
N LYS A 521 -0.39 -64.52 -7.63
CA LYS A 521 0.10 -65.83 -8.06
C LYS A 521 0.37 -65.83 -9.56
N SER A 522 1.53 -66.33 -9.98
CA SER A 522 1.83 -66.55 -11.40
C SER A 522 0.97 -67.67 -11.98
N PRO A 523 0.47 -67.53 -13.22
CA PRO A 523 -0.22 -68.60 -13.93
C PRO A 523 0.70 -69.76 -14.31
N ASP A 524 2.03 -69.55 -14.28
CA ASP A 524 3.03 -70.54 -14.66
C ASP A 524 4.20 -70.63 -13.66
N SER A 525 5.23 -71.39 -14.03
CA SER A 525 6.42 -71.61 -13.23
C SER A 525 7.43 -70.45 -13.28
N SER A 526 7.12 -69.32 -13.91
CA SER A 526 8.01 -68.18 -14.14
C SER A 526 7.51 -66.91 -13.45
N PHE A 527 8.43 -66.07 -13.00
CA PHE A 527 8.06 -64.73 -12.56
C PHE A 527 7.64 -63.90 -13.77
N HIS A 528 6.56 -63.15 -13.63
CA HIS A 528 6.15 -62.12 -14.58
C HIS A 528 6.01 -60.80 -13.86
N VAL A 529 6.41 -59.71 -14.51
CA VAL A 529 6.30 -58.37 -13.96
C VAL A 529 5.62 -57.48 -14.99
N TYR A 530 4.55 -56.82 -14.57
CA TYR A 530 3.79 -55.89 -15.38
C TYR A 530 3.86 -54.49 -14.76
N GLU A 531 4.16 -53.50 -15.58
CA GLU A 531 4.07 -52.09 -15.25
C GLU A 531 2.69 -51.59 -15.70
N LYS A 532 1.84 -51.22 -14.76
CA LYS A 532 0.53 -50.62 -15.02
C LYS A 532 0.60 -49.11 -14.78
N LYS A 533 0.37 -48.35 -15.84
CA LYS A 533 0.40 -46.89 -15.83
C LYS A 533 -1.01 -46.34 -15.93
N TYR A 534 -1.44 -45.53 -14.98
CA TYR A 534 -2.80 -44.97 -14.94
C TYR A 534 -2.77 -43.46 -15.16
N SER A 535 -3.83 -42.90 -15.74
CA SER A 535 -4.06 -41.46 -15.79
C SER A 535 -5.55 -41.14 -15.95
N TYR A 536 -5.96 -39.95 -15.49
CA TYR A 536 -7.22 -39.37 -15.92
C TYR A 536 -7.06 -38.64 -17.26
N GLY A 537 -8.16 -38.50 -18.01
CA GLY A 537 -8.24 -37.72 -19.23
C GLY A 537 -9.65 -37.23 -19.56
N ARG A 538 -9.74 -36.38 -20.59
CA ARG A 538 -11.02 -35.84 -21.09
C ARG A 538 -11.93 -36.90 -21.70
N ASP A 539 -11.30 -37.89 -22.30
CA ASP A 539 -11.87 -39.08 -22.88
C ASP A 539 -10.90 -40.25 -22.69
N ARG A 540 -11.36 -41.46 -23.03
CA ARG A 540 -10.55 -42.68 -22.95
C ARG A 540 -9.20 -42.57 -23.67
N GLN A 541 -9.13 -41.92 -24.83
CA GLN A 541 -7.90 -41.85 -25.60
C GLN A 541 -6.89 -40.89 -24.95
N ASP A 542 -7.33 -39.70 -24.50
CA ASP A 542 -6.50 -38.74 -23.75
C ASP A 542 -5.94 -39.37 -22.47
N ALA A 543 -6.75 -40.15 -21.74
CA ALA A 543 -6.31 -40.87 -20.56
C ALA A 543 -5.21 -41.91 -20.88
N LEU A 544 -5.39 -42.70 -21.95
CA LEU A 544 -4.41 -43.68 -22.39
C LEU A 544 -3.10 -43.02 -22.88
N ASP A 545 -3.18 -41.90 -23.60
CA ASP A 545 -2.01 -41.20 -24.12
C ASP A 545 -1.17 -40.61 -22.98
N ARG A 546 -1.82 -40.02 -21.96
CA ARG A 546 -1.12 -39.55 -20.75
C ARG A 546 -0.49 -40.69 -19.97
N ALA A 547 -1.20 -41.83 -19.83
CA ALA A 547 -0.67 -43.02 -19.18
C ALA A 547 0.57 -43.56 -19.92
N ARG A 548 0.55 -43.60 -21.26
CA ARG A 548 1.72 -44.03 -22.06
C ARG A 548 2.94 -43.14 -21.85
N ASN A 549 2.73 -41.84 -21.67
CA ASN A 549 3.80 -40.87 -21.53
C ASN A 549 4.46 -40.86 -20.14
N ILE A 550 3.93 -41.60 -19.15
CA ILE A 550 4.59 -41.72 -17.85
C ILE A 550 5.92 -42.46 -18.03
N GLN A 551 7.00 -41.81 -17.59
CA GLN A 551 8.36 -42.34 -17.70
C GLN A 551 8.77 -42.97 -16.37
N TYR A 552 8.79 -44.30 -16.32
CA TYR A 552 9.29 -45.04 -15.17
C TYR A 552 10.26 -46.12 -15.62
N ARG A 553 11.41 -46.22 -14.95
CA ARG A 553 12.48 -47.17 -15.32
C ARG A 553 12.49 -48.34 -14.37
N ILE A 554 12.38 -49.54 -14.94
CA ILE A 554 12.46 -50.81 -14.23
C ILE A 554 13.51 -51.67 -14.94
N THR A 555 14.43 -52.25 -14.19
CA THR A 555 15.44 -53.14 -14.74
C THR A 555 15.51 -54.46 -13.97
N SER A 556 15.47 -55.58 -14.70
CA SER A 556 15.59 -56.92 -14.11
C SER A 556 16.96 -57.52 -14.40
N ARG A 557 17.68 -57.92 -13.35
CA ARG A 557 19.00 -58.58 -13.42
C ARG A 557 19.02 -59.76 -12.44
N ASP A 558 19.07 -60.98 -12.95
CA ASP A 558 19.11 -62.22 -12.18
C ASP A 558 17.97 -62.37 -11.18
N SER A 559 18.23 -62.08 -9.90
CA SER A 559 17.24 -62.13 -8.83
C SER A 559 16.78 -60.75 -8.38
N LEU A 560 17.36 -59.67 -8.93
CA LEU A 560 17.07 -58.29 -8.57
C LEU A 560 16.13 -57.64 -9.59
N LEU A 561 14.99 -57.15 -9.10
CA LEU A 561 14.11 -56.21 -9.78
C LEU A 561 14.41 -54.81 -9.23
N ASP A 562 15.19 -54.05 -9.98
CA ASP A 562 15.66 -52.71 -9.61
C ASP A 562 14.73 -51.64 -10.18
N LEU A 563 14.25 -50.80 -9.28
CA LEU A 563 13.24 -49.77 -9.51
C LEU A 563 13.87 -48.38 -9.41
N ALA A 564 13.46 -47.46 -10.28
CA ALA A 564 13.79 -46.05 -10.11
C ALA A 564 13.12 -45.47 -8.86
N SER A 565 13.70 -44.42 -8.26
CA SER A 565 13.16 -43.77 -7.07
C SER A 565 11.86 -43.02 -7.31
N GLY A 566 11.43 -42.86 -8.57
CA GLY A 566 10.13 -42.35 -8.92
C GLY A 566 9.90 -42.29 -10.42
N TYR A 567 8.67 -42.00 -10.82
CA TYR A 567 8.27 -41.81 -12.22
C TYR A 567 8.17 -40.33 -12.56
N ALA A 568 8.52 -39.99 -13.80
CA ALA A 568 8.48 -38.62 -14.29
C ALA A 568 7.26 -38.38 -15.19
N ILE A 569 6.67 -37.20 -15.03
CA ILE A 569 5.58 -36.67 -15.84
C ILE A 569 6.12 -35.44 -16.54
N ASP A 570 5.99 -35.40 -17.87
CA ASP A 570 6.44 -34.26 -18.67
C ASP A 570 5.40 -33.13 -18.68
N LYS A 571 5.89 -31.90 -18.92
CA LYS A 571 5.03 -30.71 -18.98
C LYS A 571 3.97 -30.74 -20.07
N ASN A 572 4.05 -31.58 -21.09
CA ASN A 572 3.02 -31.64 -22.14
C ASN A 572 1.86 -32.55 -21.71
N SER A 573 2.16 -33.65 -21.01
CA SER A 573 1.14 -34.57 -20.49
C SER A 573 0.28 -33.96 -19.38
N LYS A 574 0.82 -32.95 -18.65
CA LYS A 574 0.18 -32.24 -17.50
C LYS A 574 -0.21 -33.19 -16.36
N PHE A 575 -0.21 -32.70 -15.11
CA PHE A 575 -0.59 -33.57 -14.00
C PHE A 575 -2.11 -33.82 -13.98
N ARG A 576 -2.54 -35.08 -14.12
CA ARG A 576 -3.93 -35.53 -14.06
C ARG A 576 -4.03 -36.85 -13.30
N GLY A 577 -3.40 -36.90 -12.11
CA GLY A 577 -3.45 -38.06 -11.24
C GLY A 577 -2.80 -39.29 -11.85
N GLN A 578 -1.70 -39.10 -12.58
CA GLN A 578 -0.87 -40.19 -13.08
C GLN A 578 -0.39 -41.08 -11.93
N GLN A 579 -0.35 -42.39 -12.15
CA GLN A 579 0.11 -43.38 -11.17
C GLN A 579 0.81 -44.54 -11.85
N VAL A 580 1.74 -45.15 -11.11
CA VAL A 580 2.43 -46.38 -11.51
C VAL A 580 2.15 -47.47 -10.49
N GLU A 581 1.75 -48.65 -10.96
CA GLU A 581 1.60 -49.87 -10.17
C GLU A 581 2.43 -50.98 -10.80
N ILE A 582 3.22 -51.65 -9.98
CA ILE A 582 4.04 -52.79 -10.36
C ILE A 582 3.32 -54.04 -9.90
N GLU A 583 2.76 -54.77 -10.86
CA GLU A 583 2.19 -56.08 -10.62
C GLU A 583 3.26 -57.15 -10.78
N ILE A 584 3.50 -57.91 -9.71
CA ILE A 584 4.50 -58.96 -9.65
C ILE A 584 3.78 -60.28 -9.48
N GLN A 585 3.91 -61.14 -10.49
CA GLN A 585 3.36 -62.49 -10.48
C GLN A 585 4.44 -63.47 -10.02
N VAL A 586 4.22 -64.10 -8.86
CA VAL A 586 5.17 -65.03 -8.24
C VAL A 586 4.69 -66.47 -8.41
N PRO A 587 5.51 -67.40 -8.93
CA PRO A 587 5.16 -68.81 -9.03
C PRO A 587 4.98 -69.49 -7.69
N LEU A 588 4.15 -70.53 -7.65
CA LEU A 588 3.96 -71.37 -6.47
C LEU A 588 5.29 -71.89 -5.93
N GLY A 589 5.48 -71.79 -4.61
CA GLY A 589 6.68 -72.22 -3.89
C GLY A 589 7.90 -71.30 -4.03
N LYS A 590 7.86 -70.31 -4.92
CA LYS A 590 8.94 -69.31 -5.06
C LYS A 590 8.77 -68.16 -4.08
N LYS A 591 9.87 -67.42 -3.90
CA LYS A 591 9.99 -66.36 -2.90
C LYS A 591 10.12 -64.96 -3.49
N ILE A 592 9.63 -63.96 -2.76
CA ILE A 592 9.85 -62.54 -3.05
C ILE A 592 10.28 -61.83 -1.76
N ARG A 593 11.21 -60.89 -1.86
CA ARG A 593 11.64 -59.99 -0.79
C ARG A 593 11.57 -58.56 -1.30
N PHE A 594 10.97 -57.69 -0.52
CA PHE A 594 11.12 -56.24 -0.72
C PHE A 594 12.26 -55.73 0.15
N ASP A 595 13.23 -55.06 -0.43
CA ASP A 595 14.35 -54.47 0.28
C ASP A 595 13.92 -53.25 1.11
N GLY A 596 14.67 -52.91 2.17
CA GLY A 596 14.44 -51.73 3.00
C GLY A 596 14.33 -50.43 2.19
N THR A 597 15.09 -50.32 1.11
CA THR A 597 15.10 -49.17 0.20
C THR A 597 13.74 -48.85 -0.41
N ILE A 598 12.81 -49.80 -0.51
CA ILE A 598 11.45 -49.55 -1.02
C ILE A 598 10.69 -48.62 -0.08
N ARG A 599 10.75 -48.87 1.23
CA ARG A 599 10.06 -48.06 2.24
C ARG A 599 10.75 -46.72 2.48
N GLU A 600 12.07 -46.69 2.33
CA GLU A 600 12.86 -45.46 2.48
C GLU A 600 12.68 -44.52 1.29
N LYS A 601 12.70 -45.03 0.06
CA LYS A 601 12.82 -44.20 -1.15
C LYS A 601 11.55 -44.06 -1.98
N LEU A 602 10.53 -44.88 -1.75
CA LEU A 602 9.23 -44.80 -2.41
C LEU A 602 8.15 -44.51 -1.38
N ASN A 603 7.32 -43.50 -1.65
CA ASN A 603 6.21 -43.12 -0.78
C ASN A 603 4.87 -43.58 -1.40
N PRO A 604 4.27 -44.69 -0.96
CA PRO A 604 3.02 -45.17 -1.54
C PRO A 604 1.86 -44.23 -1.18
N ALA A 605 1.38 -43.42 -2.14
CA ALA A 605 0.19 -42.58 -1.96
C ALA A 605 -0.93 -42.96 -2.93
N ARG A 606 -2.20 -42.83 -2.49
CA ARG A 606 -3.36 -43.03 -3.36
C ARG A 606 -4.11 -41.74 -3.68
N PHE A 607 -3.92 -41.27 -4.90
CA PHE A 607 -4.80 -40.27 -5.50
C PHE A 607 -6.02 -40.99 -6.10
N THR A 608 -7.22 -40.83 -5.52
CA THR A 608 -8.43 -41.43 -6.10
C THR A 608 -9.55 -40.41 -6.17
N VAL A 609 -10.10 -40.25 -7.37
CA VAL A 609 -11.30 -39.46 -7.59
C VAL A 609 -12.50 -40.37 -7.38
N LYS A 610 -13.07 -40.41 -6.17
CA LYS A 610 -14.26 -41.22 -5.90
C LYS A 610 -15.50 -40.60 -6.58
N LYS A 611 -15.99 -41.25 -7.64
CA LYS A 611 -17.32 -40.97 -8.20
C LYS A 611 -18.39 -41.71 -7.39
N THR A 612 -19.01 -41.05 -6.42
CA THR A 612 -20.15 -41.63 -5.71
C THR A 612 -21.42 -41.53 -6.57
N TYR A 613 -22.01 -42.66 -6.96
CA TYR A 613 -23.19 -42.71 -7.84
C TYR A 613 -24.55 -42.48 -7.15
N ARG A 614 -24.60 -42.31 -5.83
CA ARG A 614 -25.86 -41.98 -5.15
C ARG A 614 -26.14 -40.47 -5.21
N ARG A 615 -26.91 -40.07 -6.24
CA ARG A 615 -27.41 -38.70 -6.55
C ARG A 615 -26.40 -37.74 -7.19
N SER A 616 -25.98 -38.04 -8.43
CA SER A 616 -25.54 -37.09 -9.48
C SER A 616 -24.70 -35.84 -9.10
N ARG A 617 -24.04 -35.83 -7.94
CA ARG A 617 -23.19 -34.76 -7.44
C ARG A 617 -21.84 -35.35 -7.09
N PHE A 618 -20.82 -34.86 -7.80
CA PHE A 618 -19.43 -35.12 -7.52
C PHE A 618 -19.10 -34.73 -6.06
N ARG A 619 -18.56 -35.67 -5.26
CA ARG A 619 -18.09 -35.43 -3.90
C ARG A 619 -16.56 -35.55 -3.86
N GLY A 620 -15.88 -34.51 -4.33
CA GLY A 620 -14.48 -34.21 -3.98
C GLY A 620 -13.38 -35.08 -4.58
N PHE A 621 -12.16 -34.61 -4.34
CA PHE A 621 -10.89 -35.33 -4.54
C PHE A 621 -10.48 -35.89 -3.18
N GLU A 622 -10.21 -37.20 -3.10
CA GLU A 622 -9.74 -37.83 -1.87
C GLU A 622 -8.30 -38.30 -2.12
N ILE A 623 -7.37 -37.70 -1.39
CA ILE A 623 -6.01 -38.24 -1.24
C ILE A 623 -6.09 -39.14 -0.03
N ASP A 624 -5.88 -40.43 -0.26
CA ASP A 624 -5.87 -41.42 0.79
C ASP A 624 -4.41 -41.82 1.03
N ASP A 625 -3.87 -41.36 2.14
CA ASP A 625 -2.52 -41.69 2.60
C ASP A 625 -2.50 -43.09 3.28
N ASP A 626 -3.67 -43.70 3.55
CA ASP A 626 -3.77 -45.01 4.22
C ASP A 626 -3.48 -46.21 3.29
N TYR A 627 -3.19 -45.98 2.01
CA TYR A 627 -2.75 -47.04 1.09
C TYR A 627 -1.25 -47.33 1.24
N GLY A 628 -0.85 -47.63 2.47
CA GLY A 628 0.53 -47.95 2.84
C GLY A 628 1.09 -49.15 2.08
N PHE A 629 2.41 -49.18 1.96
CA PHE A 629 3.14 -50.35 1.49
C PHE A 629 2.89 -51.51 2.45
N ASN A 630 2.02 -52.45 2.06
CA ASN A 630 1.48 -53.51 2.92
C ASN A 630 2.47 -54.66 3.22
N TYR A 631 3.71 -54.54 2.75
CA TYR A 631 4.72 -55.58 2.93
C TYR A 631 5.77 -55.14 3.95
N VAL A 632 6.15 -56.02 4.87
CA VAL A 632 7.32 -55.81 5.72
C VAL A 632 8.58 -55.95 4.85
N THR A 633 9.46 -54.95 4.90
CA THR A 633 10.73 -54.97 4.17
C THR A 633 11.71 -55.96 4.79
N ASN A 634 12.68 -56.41 4.00
CA ASN A 634 13.72 -57.38 4.35
C ASN A 634 13.23 -58.78 4.80
N VAL A 635 11.94 -59.08 4.60
CA VAL A 635 11.33 -60.38 4.88
C VAL A 635 11.15 -61.18 3.58
N ASP A 636 11.42 -62.49 3.65
CA ASP A 636 11.13 -63.42 2.55
C ASP A 636 9.69 -63.90 2.64
N TYR A 637 8.93 -63.63 1.59
CA TYR A 637 7.60 -64.16 1.40
C TYR A 637 7.62 -65.32 0.43
N THR A 638 6.81 -66.35 0.68
CA THR A 638 6.65 -67.50 -0.21
C THR A 638 5.24 -67.51 -0.79
N MET A 639 5.13 -67.69 -2.11
CA MET A 639 3.82 -67.80 -2.74
C MET A 639 3.22 -69.19 -2.50
N THR A 640 2.03 -69.23 -1.94
CA THR A 640 1.23 -70.44 -1.69
C THR A 640 -0.08 -70.39 -2.46
N GLU A 641 -0.87 -71.47 -2.45
CA GLU A 641 -2.19 -71.48 -3.09
C GLU A 641 -3.15 -70.42 -2.51
N ASP A 642 -3.03 -70.13 -1.21
CA ASP A 642 -3.87 -69.13 -0.52
C ASP A 642 -3.32 -67.69 -0.65
N GLY A 643 -2.21 -67.50 -1.37
CA GLY A 643 -1.54 -66.21 -1.53
C GLY A 643 -0.17 -66.13 -0.85
N LEU A 644 0.26 -64.90 -0.59
CA LEU A 644 1.62 -64.60 -0.17
C LEU A 644 1.77 -64.73 1.37
N LYS A 645 2.64 -65.64 1.82
CA LYS A 645 2.87 -65.93 3.25
C LYS A 645 4.29 -65.60 3.71
N ASP A 646 4.41 -65.05 4.91
CA ASP A 646 5.71 -64.82 5.56
C ASP A 646 6.28 -66.12 6.18
N ALA A 647 7.49 -66.05 6.75
CA ALA A 647 8.13 -67.20 7.41
C ALA A 647 7.35 -67.73 8.63
N SER A 648 6.43 -66.94 9.21
CA SER A 648 5.54 -67.34 10.29
C SER A 648 4.21 -67.94 9.82
N GLY A 649 4.01 -68.04 8.50
CA GLY A 649 2.80 -68.59 7.89
C GLY A 649 1.61 -67.61 7.84
N ARG A 650 1.81 -66.34 8.20
CA ARG A 650 0.77 -65.31 8.14
C ARG A 650 0.48 -64.95 6.69
N ASN A 651 -0.80 -64.93 6.32
CA ASN A 651 -1.24 -64.46 5.01
C ASN A 651 -1.38 -62.94 5.04
N ILE A 652 -0.56 -62.24 4.26
CA ILE A 652 -0.60 -60.78 4.17
C ILE A 652 -1.75 -60.30 3.27
N ASN A 653 -2.30 -61.18 2.45
CA ASN A 653 -3.45 -60.87 1.61
C ASN A 653 -4.79 -60.95 2.39
N ASP A 654 -4.76 -61.30 3.70
CA ASP A 654 -5.95 -61.38 4.56
C ASP A 654 -6.28 -60.01 5.19
N PRO A 655 -7.46 -59.42 4.87
CA PRO A 655 -7.85 -58.09 5.37
C PRO A 655 -8.04 -58.01 6.90
N ASP A 656 -8.25 -59.13 7.61
CA ASP A 656 -8.35 -59.11 9.08
C ASP A 656 -6.98 -59.00 9.78
N ASN A 657 -5.88 -59.37 9.10
CA ASN A 657 -4.52 -59.25 9.64
C ASN A 657 -3.99 -57.81 9.64
N ASN A 658 -4.59 -56.91 8.85
CA ASN A 658 -4.25 -55.48 8.83
C ASN A 658 -4.89 -54.67 9.98
N ARG A 659 -5.74 -55.28 10.84
CA ARG A 659 -6.42 -54.57 11.94
C ARG A 659 -5.56 -54.30 13.18
N TYR A 660 -4.42 -54.96 13.34
CA TYR A 660 -3.63 -54.86 14.58
C TYR A 660 -2.71 -53.64 14.66
N ASP A 661 -2.36 -52.99 13.55
CA ASP A 661 -1.53 -51.77 13.54
C ASP A 661 -2.36 -50.46 13.55
N SER A 662 -3.66 -50.51 13.24
CA SER A 662 -4.49 -49.28 13.12
C SER A 662 -4.93 -48.65 14.46
N ARG A 663 -4.48 -49.16 15.62
CA ARG A 663 -4.88 -48.61 16.94
C ARG A 663 -3.99 -47.48 17.48
N ASP A 664 -2.81 -47.27 16.90
CA ASP A 664 -1.88 -46.20 17.33
C ASP A 664 -1.88 -44.97 16.38
N GLY A 665 -2.80 -44.92 15.42
CA GLY A 665 -2.83 -43.90 14.36
C GLY A 665 -3.51 -42.57 14.70
N ASN A 666 -3.70 -42.20 15.98
CA ASN A 666 -4.32 -40.90 16.30
C ASN A 666 -3.45 -40.06 17.24
N ASN A 667 -2.96 -38.93 16.69
CA ASN A 667 -2.26 -37.83 17.34
C ASN A 667 -0.86 -38.09 17.92
N ASN A 668 0.15 -38.24 17.06
CA ASN A 668 1.45 -37.55 17.25
C ASN A 668 2.42 -37.83 16.09
N ARG A 669 2.69 -36.84 15.23
CA ARG A 669 3.78 -36.88 14.24
C ARG A 669 5.20 -36.73 14.86
N ASN A 670 5.35 -36.95 16.17
CA ASN A 670 6.58 -36.65 16.92
C ASN A 670 7.07 -37.79 17.83
N LYS A 671 6.95 -39.06 17.40
CA LYS A 671 7.73 -40.15 18.02
C LYS A 671 8.27 -41.11 16.97
N PRO A 672 9.56 -41.50 17.07
CA PRO A 672 10.11 -42.56 16.22
C PRO A 672 9.45 -43.89 16.61
N SER A 673 9.08 -44.65 15.58
CA SER A 673 8.50 -45.98 15.66
C SER A 673 9.29 -46.87 16.61
N ARG A 674 8.60 -47.59 17.49
CA ARG A 674 9.20 -48.62 18.35
C ARG A 674 9.67 -49.77 17.47
N ASP A 675 10.95 -49.72 17.12
CA ASP A 675 11.63 -50.76 16.38
C ASP A 675 12.06 -51.86 17.35
N TYR A 676 11.41 -53.02 17.27
CA TYR A 676 11.89 -54.20 17.97
C TYR A 676 13.16 -54.66 17.25
N ARG A 677 14.30 -54.44 17.92
CA ARG A 677 15.65 -55.01 17.68
C ARG A 677 16.70 -54.02 17.13
N TYR A 678 17.02 -52.98 17.91
CA TYR A 678 18.21 -52.14 17.67
C TYR A 678 18.94 -51.63 18.94
N ASP A 679 18.72 -52.26 20.10
CA ASP A 679 19.29 -51.77 21.39
C ASP A 679 20.81 -51.99 21.54
N GLN A 680 21.47 -52.76 20.67
CA GLN A 680 22.90 -53.08 20.85
C GLN A 680 23.86 -52.16 20.07
N GLN A 681 23.37 -51.43 19.05
CA GLN A 681 24.23 -50.56 18.23
C GLN A 681 24.30 -49.11 18.72
N THR A 682 23.39 -48.71 19.63
CA THR A 682 23.30 -47.34 20.11
C THR A 682 24.36 -47.03 21.18
N GLU A 683 24.69 -47.97 22.06
CA GLU A 683 25.71 -47.76 23.12
C GLU A 683 27.10 -47.49 22.54
N ASP A 684 27.54 -48.29 21.56
CA ASP A 684 28.84 -48.11 20.91
C ASP A 684 28.95 -46.77 20.17
N SER A 685 27.87 -46.33 19.53
CA SER A 685 27.83 -45.05 18.81
C SER A 685 27.87 -43.84 19.76
N ILE A 686 27.24 -43.94 20.93
CA ILE A 686 27.25 -42.90 21.97
C ILE A 686 28.63 -42.82 22.63
N GLU A 687 29.28 -43.96 22.86
CA GLU A 687 30.64 -44.00 23.39
C GLU A 687 31.67 -43.44 22.39
N LEU A 688 31.53 -43.78 21.10
CA LEU A 688 32.37 -43.24 20.03
C LEU A 688 32.22 -41.71 19.92
N GLN A 689 30.99 -41.19 20.00
CA GLN A 689 30.75 -39.75 19.99
C GLN A 689 31.31 -39.03 21.22
N LYS A 690 31.27 -39.65 22.40
CA LYS A 690 31.93 -39.11 23.60
C LYS A 690 33.44 -39.03 23.41
N ARG A 691 34.08 -40.09 22.90
CA ARG A 691 35.53 -40.11 22.62
C ARG A 691 35.93 -39.06 21.58
N LEU A 692 35.16 -38.89 20.50
CA LEU A 692 35.40 -37.86 19.48
C LEU A 692 35.27 -36.44 20.03
N ARG A 693 34.30 -36.18 20.93
CA ARG A 693 34.17 -34.87 21.58
C ARG A 693 35.33 -34.59 22.53
N GLU A 694 35.78 -35.61 23.24
CA GLU A 694 36.90 -35.49 24.17
C GLU A 694 38.24 -35.27 23.44
N GLU A 695 38.46 -35.95 22.30
CA GLU A 695 39.60 -35.66 21.42
C GLU A 695 39.54 -34.25 20.83
N LYS A 696 38.38 -33.80 20.35
CA LYS A 696 38.24 -32.42 19.86
C LYS A 696 38.57 -31.39 20.94
N ARG A 697 38.10 -31.60 22.18
CA ARG A 697 38.42 -30.71 23.30
C ARG A 697 39.92 -30.69 23.61
N LYS A 698 40.57 -31.85 23.63
CA LYS A 698 42.04 -31.93 23.82
C LYS A 698 42.81 -31.23 22.70
N ARG A 699 42.29 -31.28 21.47
CA ARG A 699 42.88 -30.61 20.31
C ARG A 699 42.74 -29.08 20.41
N GLU A 700 41.56 -28.59 20.81
CA GLU A 700 41.32 -27.17 21.06
C GLU A 700 42.15 -26.63 22.24
N GLU A 701 42.27 -27.39 23.33
CA GLU A 701 43.15 -27.06 24.45
C GLU A 701 44.62 -27.00 23.98
N SER A 702 45.08 -27.98 23.20
CA SER A 702 46.44 -27.98 22.63
C SER A 702 46.69 -26.78 21.71
N ASP A 703 45.76 -26.46 20.81
CA ASP A 703 45.87 -25.30 19.90
C ASP A 703 45.90 -23.98 20.67
N SER A 704 45.15 -23.90 21.78
CA SER A 704 45.18 -22.72 22.67
C SER A 704 46.53 -22.55 23.37
N ILE A 705 47.13 -23.66 23.83
CA ILE A 705 48.47 -23.67 24.45
C ILE A 705 49.53 -23.31 23.43
N ILE A 706 49.44 -23.84 22.19
CA ILE A 706 50.35 -23.50 21.09
C ILE A 706 50.29 -21.99 20.80
N LYS A 707 49.09 -21.41 20.68
CA LYS A 707 48.93 -19.96 20.50
C LYS A 707 49.51 -19.14 21.66
N GLU A 708 49.41 -19.63 22.89
CA GLU A 708 49.99 -18.97 24.05
C GLU A 708 51.53 -19.05 24.04
N LEU A 709 52.09 -20.20 23.66
CA LEU A 709 53.53 -20.39 23.49
C LEU A 709 54.08 -19.51 22.36
N GLU A 710 53.39 -19.42 21.22
CA GLU A 710 53.75 -18.53 20.12
C GLU A 710 53.74 -17.05 20.56
N ARG A 711 52.75 -16.64 21.38
CA ARG A 711 52.72 -15.28 21.96
C ARG A 711 53.88 -15.05 22.90
N LYS A 712 54.22 -16.01 23.77
CA LYS A 712 55.37 -15.90 24.69
C LYS A 712 56.69 -15.84 23.92
N GLN A 713 56.84 -16.62 22.86
CA GLN A 713 58.02 -16.62 22.00
C GLN A 713 58.17 -15.30 21.24
N LYS A 714 57.07 -14.76 20.70
CA LYS A 714 57.04 -13.45 20.03
C LYS A 714 57.37 -12.32 21.00
N ASN A 715 56.87 -12.38 22.23
CA ASN A 715 57.22 -11.42 23.27
C ASN A 715 58.69 -11.52 23.66
N GLN A 716 59.25 -12.73 23.82
CA GLN A 716 60.68 -12.92 24.05
C GLN A 716 61.54 -12.36 22.91
N GLN A 717 61.18 -12.62 21.65
CA GLN A 717 61.86 -12.06 20.48
C GLN A 717 61.80 -10.52 20.47
N SER A 718 60.66 -9.93 20.83
CA SER A 718 60.52 -8.47 20.92
C SER A 718 61.38 -7.87 22.03
N THR A 719 61.48 -8.53 23.20
CA THR A 719 62.36 -8.09 24.28
C THR A 719 63.84 -8.21 23.92
N VAL A 720 64.24 -9.27 23.22
CA VAL A 720 65.63 -9.44 22.75
C VAL A 720 65.96 -8.43 21.66
N SER A 721 65.05 -8.15 20.73
CA SER A 721 65.22 -7.10 19.71
C SER A 721 65.35 -5.71 20.33
N SER A 722 64.52 -5.39 21.34
CA SER A 722 64.58 -4.10 22.05
C SER A 722 65.81 -3.95 22.95
N ALA A 723 66.42 -5.06 23.39
CA ALA A 723 67.67 -5.07 24.14
C ALA A 723 68.90 -4.96 23.22
N ALA A 724 68.84 -5.56 22.02
CA ALA A 724 69.86 -5.42 20.98
C ALA A 724 69.91 -4.00 20.41
N GLU A 725 68.75 -3.37 20.19
CA GLU A 725 68.63 -2.00 19.67
C GLU A 725 69.12 -0.94 20.68
N LYS A 726 69.20 -1.28 21.97
CA LYS A 726 69.80 -0.43 23.02
C LYS A 726 71.32 -0.61 23.20
N LEU A 727 71.91 -1.61 22.54
CA LEU A 727 73.35 -1.87 22.59
C LEU A 727 74.08 -1.45 21.31
N ASP A 728 73.36 -1.11 20.23
CA ASP A 728 73.91 -0.79 18.89
C ASP A 728 73.85 0.72 18.54
N GLY A 729 73.62 1.58 19.55
CA GLY A 729 73.52 3.04 19.42
C GLY A 729 74.77 3.80 19.88
N GLY A 730 75.97 3.28 19.58
CA GLY A 730 77.25 3.91 19.92
C GLY A 730 78.37 3.52 18.94
N ASP A 731 78.78 4.52 18.17
CA ASP A 731 80.01 4.65 17.39
C ASP A 731 80.15 3.95 16.03
N ASP A 732 80.21 4.82 15.02
CA ASP A 732 80.72 4.64 13.66
C ASP A 732 82.11 3.98 13.63
N ALA A 733 82.28 2.95 12.81
CA ALA A 733 83.38 2.82 11.85
C ALA A 733 83.12 1.63 10.94
N GLY A 734 83.19 1.87 9.63
CA GLY A 734 82.79 0.90 8.61
C GLY A 734 83.77 -0.26 8.43
N ILE A 735 83.34 -1.22 7.60
CA ILE A 735 83.97 -1.57 6.32
C ILE A 735 83.31 -2.87 5.81
N GLY A 736 82.85 -2.83 4.55
CA GLY A 736 83.11 -3.86 3.55
C GLY A 736 82.40 -5.22 3.64
N SER A 737 81.28 -5.33 2.90
CA SER A 737 80.89 -6.37 1.91
C SER A 737 81.73 -7.67 1.75
N PRO A 738 81.23 -8.76 1.10
CA PRO A 738 79.87 -9.07 0.62
C PRO A 738 79.42 -10.55 0.81
N SER A 739 78.13 -10.78 0.53
CA SER A 739 77.52 -11.96 -0.12
C SER A 739 78.09 -13.38 0.08
N GLY A 740 77.20 -14.30 0.43
CA GLY A 740 77.19 -15.61 -0.25
C GLY A 740 76.52 -16.76 0.50
N VAL A 741 75.58 -17.39 -0.21
CA VAL A 741 75.63 -18.83 -0.54
C VAL A 741 74.98 -19.82 0.44
N PHE A 742 73.90 -20.43 -0.09
CA PHE A 742 73.48 -21.84 0.03
C PHE A 742 73.09 -22.35 1.43
N SER A 743 72.34 -23.42 1.63
CA SER A 743 71.38 -24.23 0.89
C SER A 743 71.07 -25.39 1.84
N LEU A 744 69.80 -25.74 2.02
CA LEU A 744 69.31 -27.13 2.00
C LEU A 744 69.97 -28.22 2.87
N VAL A 745 69.07 -28.84 3.66
CA VAL A 745 69.03 -30.24 4.13
C VAL A 745 69.75 -30.59 5.43
N LYS A 746 68.95 -30.85 6.47
CA LYS A 746 68.93 -32.18 7.06
C LYS A 746 67.62 -32.46 7.81
N TRP A 747 67.02 -33.58 7.45
CA TRP A 747 65.88 -34.22 8.08
C TRP A 747 66.13 -34.49 9.57
N MET A 748 65.10 -34.23 10.39
CA MET A 748 64.57 -35.20 11.36
C MET A 748 63.10 -34.91 11.61
#